data_AF-A0A2E5Z0F2-F1
#
_entry.id   AF-A0A2E5Z0F2-F1
#
_cell.length_a   1.000
_cell.length_b   1.000
_cell.length_c   1.000
_cell.angle_alpha   90.00
_cell.angle_beta   90.00
_cell.angle_gamma   90.00
#
_symmetry.space_group_name_H-M   'P 1'
#
loop_
_entity.id
_entity.type
_entity.pdbx_description
1 polymer ?
#
loop_
_entity_poly.entity_id
_entity_poly.type
_entity_poly.pdbx_seq_one_letter_code
_entity_poly.pdbx_strand_id
1 'polypeptide(L)'
;MKKGLLSFLLAALTLVGCQNYDDQFDELNAKILALQSELTSISAIQSAITDLNTKIAAVQSSALTAADLAGIISDLDAVQAAVANLGDVGTEVENLNAEVDEILAALDDLLAANAVINQDLRITSDAELRYVASLVNLDPTPTVIVNGYVEVDPSFAATNTSKLDSIAAITNKINTILGNSSNVGLTTAGTGLTFNELSFLDADLNISGGVVALPKLVTVGGDIDLNYAGNYSFPLISRAATITLADNSGLVAVDFSGLTTANTIQSGAGVLSLAKATSVKLGTIGLPATVTLPLATEFTTLKAGTQGAFSAAVGGSVTSTAVNVDMSKMAALSGTVTITTGGTSASTVNLGKVASKNILSVTTAGSVDLSSLTVNGHPSVITSPDVNLDALTTVSGTLTLTEVSCSLPALTSNSAVISAANATAFTAPQLVVTASITTAGGATSRIDIASLTGTNSSTMNALTASTTGILAFHSQVGPINFGPWFGASLKTLIIGGKANANSASQANAVSIDSRNSGLTNITIIDSSVLSAFTLEGTAAVVTLTTAGAIRDFSASNAAALSSLNFGHSHIQGTGSDAATIVVTNTGIAALDMSSMNKVKTITVTGNSALTALTAPAPTSEQGFAEPSAAIAITVSNNLLPGVYTPAVDGTEVTDHVNASLTSAAVSSFKAYIDKFKDAAVSGGNVRSVTAANIGAGTYISGVTFSIGLDNVDNSSTAGTETVTLASLLTADTDAAAGADDNAGVTTDNQNNGGDINTYLELSLVSATATSVTGS
;
A
#
# COMPACT_ATOMS: atom_id res chain seq x y z
N MET A 1 -141.83 -148.46 -8.94
CA MET A 1 -142.99 -147.76 -8.33
C MET A 1 -142.49 -146.48 -7.63
N LYS A 2 -142.24 -145.40 -8.39
CA LYS A 2 -143.14 -144.24 -8.60
C LYS A 2 -143.29 -143.20 -7.47
N LYS A 3 -142.54 -143.26 -6.36
CA LYS A 3 -142.56 -142.16 -5.36
C LYS A 3 -141.19 -141.64 -4.89
N GLY A 4 -140.09 -142.24 -5.35
CA GLY A 4 -138.74 -141.91 -4.87
C GLY A 4 -137.98 -140.81 -5.62
N LEU A 5 -138.46 -140.33 -6.77
CA LEU A 5 -137.61 -139.52 -7.68
C LEU A 5 -137.90 -138.01 -7.67
N LEU A 6 -139.04 -137.57 -7.11
CA LEU A 6 -139.45 -136.16 -7.22
C LEU A 6 -139.19 -135.32 -5.96
N SER A 7 -139.03 -135.94 -4.78
CA SER A 7 -138.78 -135.19 -3.53
C SER A 7 -137.31 -134.80 -3.33
N PHE A 8 -136.38 -135.43 -4.06
CA PHE A 8 -134.95 -135.15 -3.93
C PHE A 8 -134.51 -133.96 -4.79
N LEU A 9 -135.26 -133.63 -5.85
CA LEU A 9 -134.95 -132.50 -6.73
C LEU A 9 -135.38 -131.14 -6.12
N LEU A 10 -136.36 -131.14 -5.22
CA LEU A 10 -136.83 -129.92 -4.55
C LEU A 10 -135.93 -129.47 -3.38
N ALA A 11 -135.18 -130.40 -2.77
CA ALA A 11 -134.25 -130.08 -1.68
C ALA A 11 -132.90 -129.51 -2.19
N ALA A 12 -132.51 -129.81 -3.44
CA ALA A 12 -131.27 -129.30 -4.02
C ALA A 12 -131.40 -127.84 -4.52
N LEU A 13 -132.61 -127.40 -4.88
CA LEU A 13 -132.82 -126.04 -5.43
C LEU A 13 -132.95 -124.96 -4.35
N THR A 14 -133.40 -125.32 -3.13
CA THR A 14 -133.51 -124.36 -2.01
C THR A 14 -132.17 -124.10 -1.32
N LEU A 15 -131.22 -125.04 -1.37
CA LEU A 15 -129.93 -124.87 -0.69
C LEU A 15 -128.94 -123.98 -1.47
N VAL A 16 -129.05 -123.91 -2.80
CA VAL A 16 -128.19 -123.05 -3.64
C VAL A 16 -128.70 -121.60 -3.70
N GLY A 17 -130.03 -121.40 -3.60
CA GLY A 17 -130.63 -120.07 -3.60
C GLY A 17 -130.36 -119.24 -2.34
N CYS A 18 -130.16 -119.87 -1.18
CA CYS A 18 -129.83 -119.17 0.05
C CYS A 18 -128.38 -118.67 0.11
N GLN A 19 -127.40 -119.37 -0.47
CA GLN A 19 -126.00 -118.89 -0.47
C GLN A 19 -125.82 -117.63 -1.32
N ASN A 20 -126.42 -117.57 -2.51
CA ASN A 20 -126.24 -116.42 -3.41
C ASN A 20 -126.91 -115.12 -2.89
N TYR A 21 -127.91 -115.23 -2.03
CA TYR A 21 -128.56 -114.05 -1.42
C TYR A 21 -127.72 -113.47 -0.27
N ASP A 22 -127.04 -114.35 0.48
CA ASP A 22 -126.14 -113.96 1.57
C ASP A 22 -124.89 -113.25 1.00
N ASP A 23 -124.28 -113.81 -0.05
CA ASP A 23 -123.15 -113.18 -0.76
C ASP A 23 -123.50 -111.79 -1.31
N GLN A 24 -124.70 -111.61 -1.87
CA GLN A 24 -125.17 -110.29 -2.36
C GLN A 24 -125.40 -109.30 -1.22
N PHE A 25 -125.85 -109.77 -0.06
CA PHE A 25 -126.05 -108.92 1.11
C PHE A 25 -124.71 -108.49 1.71
N ASP A 26 -123.72 -109.39 1.76
CA ASP A 26 -122.36 -109.06 2.15
C ASP A 26 -121.70 -108.09 1.17
N GLU A 27 -121.88 -108.27 -0.14
CA GLU A 27 -121.38 -107.31 -1.14
C GLU A 27 -122.07 -105.93 -1.00
N LEU A 28 -123.38 -105.91 -0.74
CA LEU A 28 -124.10 -104.66 -0.50
C LEU A 28 -123.62 -103.98 0.79
N ASN A 29 -123.42 -104.74 1.86
CA ASN A 29 -122.91 -104.23 3.13
C ASN A 29 -121.47 -103.70 2.97
N ALA A 30 -120.64 -104.39 2.19
CA ALA A 30 -119.31 -103.91 1.81
C ALA A 30 -119.38 -102.60 1.02
N LYS A 31 -120.31 -102.45 0.06
CA LYS A 31 -120.53 -101.20 -0.68
C LYS A 31 -121.06 -100.08 0.21
N ILE A 32 -121.95 -100.37 1.16
CA ILE A 32 -122.45 -99.39 2.14
C ILE A 32 -121.32 -98.91 3.05
N LEU A 33 -120.46 -99.82 3.52
CA LEU A 33 -119.28 -99.48 4.30
C LEU A 33 -118.27 -98.65 3.48
N ALA A 34 -118.08 -98.97 2.19
CA ALA A 34 -117.25 -98.19 1.29
C ALA A 34 -117.81 -96.77 1.08
N LEU A 35 -119.13 -96.62 0.86
CA LEU A 35 -119.79 -95.32 0.75
C LEU A 35 -119.73 -94.51 2.05
N GLN A 36 -119.86 -95.17 3.21
CA GLN A 36 -119.62 -94.51 4.51
C GLN A 36 -118.18 -94.03 4.64
N SER A 37 -117.22 -94.82 4.16
CA SER A 37 -115.81 -94.42 4.11
C SER A 37 -115.60 -93.21 3.20
N GLU A 38 -116.18 -93.21 1.99
CA GLU A 38 -116.11 -92.07 1.07
C GLU A 38 -116.78 -90.81 1.64
N LEU A 39 -117.94 -90.96 2.30
CA LEU A 39 -118.63 -89.85 2.96
C LEU A 39 -117.79 -89.26 4.11
N THR A 40 -117.09 -90.11 4.86
CA THR A 40 -116.15 -89.69 5.90
C THR A 40 -114.98 -88.92 5.28
N SER A 41 -114.45 -89.38 4.14
CA SER A 41 -113.40 -88.67 3.40
C SER A 41 -113.87 -87.31 2.87
N ILE A 42 -115.09 -87.20 2.34
CA ILE A 42 -115.66 -85.92 1.88
C ILE A 42 -115.85 -84.95 3.06
N SER A 43 -116.35 -85.44 4.19
CA SER A 43 -116.48 -84.62 5.40
C SER A 43 -115.12 -84.11 5.90
N ALA A 44 -114.08 -84.95 5.82
CA ALA A 44 -112.71 -84.56 6.13
C ALA A 44 -112.16 -83.48 5.16
N ILE A 45 -112.42 -83.58 3.85
CA ILE A 45 -112.04 -82.55 2.87
C ILE A 45 -112.76 -81.23 3.17
N GLN A 46 -114.05 -81.28 3.50
CA GLN A 46 -114.82 -80.08 3.82
C GLN A 46 -114.25 -79.38 5.07
N SER A 47 -113.87 -80.16 6.08
CA SER A 47 -113.18 -79.66 7.28
C SER A 47 -111.82 -79.04 6.93
N ALA A 48 -111.03 -79.68 6.05
CA ALA A 48 -109.76 -79.14 5.58
C ALA A 48 -109.91 -77.83 4.78
N ILE A 49 -110.98 -77.69 3.98
CA ILE A 49 -111.29 -76.45 3.25
C ILE A 49 -111.65 -75.33 4.23
N THR A 50 -112.46 -75.61 5.24
CA THR A 50 -112.76 -74.63 6.30
C THR A 50 -111.49 -74.19 7.01
N ASP A 51 -110.60 -75.13 7.36
CA ASP A 51 -109.33 -74.84 8.02
C ASP A 51 -108.39 -74.02 7.13
N LEU A 52 -108.35 -74.31 5.82
CA LEU A 52 -107.61 -73.53 4.84
C LEU A 52 -108.14 -72.09 4.75
N ASN A 53 -109.46 -71.92 4.78
CA ASN A 53 -110.09 -70.60 4.71
C ASN A 53 -109.78 -69.77 5.98
N THR A 54 -109.77 -70.41 7.14
CA THR A 54 -109.32 -69.79 8.40
C THR A 54 -107.84 -69.39 8.33
N LYS A 55 -106.97 -70.25 7.78
CA LYS A 55 -105.54 -69.93 7.57
C LYS A 55 -105.34 -68.77 6.59
N ILE A 56 -106.11 -68.70 5.50
CA ILE A 56 -106.03 -67.59 4.53
C ILE A 56 -106.47 -66.26 5.17
N ALA A 57 -107.56 -66.26 5.95
CA ALA A 57 -108.00 -65.07 6.68
C ALA A 57 -106.94 -64.60 7.70
N ALA A 58 -106.30 -65.55 8.40
CA ALA A 58 -105.20 -65.24 9.31
C ALA A 58 -104.00 -64.61 8.57
N VAL A 59 -103.61 -65.16 7.42
CA VAL A 59 -102.52 -64.61 6.58
C VAL A 59 -102.84 -63.19 6.11
N GLN A 60 -104.07 -62.93 5.65
CA GLN A 60 -104.50 -61.57 5.25
C GLN A 60 -104.46 -60.58 6.42
N SER A 61 -104.81 -61.01 7.64
CA SER A 61 -104.74 -60.17 8.84
C SER A 61 -103.31 -59.90 9.34
N SER A 62 -102.35 -60.75 8.97
CA SER A 62 -100.93 -60.61 9.31
C SER A 62 -100.08 -59.91 8.23
N ALA A 63 -100.68 -59.56 7.08
CA ALA A 63 -100.01 -58.82 6.03
C ALA A 63 -99.88 -57.34 6.43
N LEU A 64 -98.72 -56.73 6.14
CA LEU A 64 -98.49 -55.30 6.36
C LEU A 64 -99.56 -54.48 5.64
N THR A 65 -100.16 -53.54 6.36
CA THR A 65 -101.14 -52.61 5.81
C THR A 65 -100.44 -51.42 5.12
N ALA A 66 -101.18 -50.66 4.31
CA ALA A 66 -100.65 -49.42 3.73
C ALA A 66 -100.19 -48.40 4.79
N ALA A 67 -100.77 -48.45 6.00
CA ALA A 67 -100.35 -47.61 7.13
C ALA A 67 -98.99 -48.06 7.70
N ASP A 68 -98.75 -49.37 7.80
CA ASP A 68 -97.47 -49.91 8.25
C ASP A 68 -96.34 -49.54 7.26
N LEU A 69 -96.64 -49.61 5.95
CA LEU A 69 -95.69 -49.22 4.92
C LEU A 69 -95.41 -47.71 4.92
N ALA A 70 -96.43 -46.88 5.17
CA ALA A 70 -96.26 -45.43 5.33
C ALA A 70 -95.46 -45.08 6.60
N GLY A 71 -95.64 -45.84 7.69
CA GLY A 71 -94.83 -45.72 8.90
C GLY A 71 -93.36 -46.04 8.64
N ILE A 72 -93.06 -47.15 7.97
CA ILE A 72 -91.69 -47.52 7.58
C ILE A 72 -91.06 -46.46 6.67
N ILE A 73 -91.83 -45.89 5.73
CA ILE A 73 -91.35 -44.80 4.87
C ILE A 73 -91.05 -43.56 5.70
N SER A 74 -91.90 -43.21 6.66
CA SER A 74 -91.68 -42.08 7.57
C SER A 74 -90.44 -42.28 8.46
N ASP A 75 -90.24 -43.50 8.98
CA ASP A 75 -89.04 -43.85 9.75
C ASP A 75 -87.79 -43.79 8.86
N LEU A 76 -87.90 -44.24 7.61
CA LEU A 76 -86.82 -44.14 6.63
C LEU A 76 -86.48 -42.69 6.30
N ASP A 77 -87.49 -41.83 6.11
CA ASP A 77 -87.31 -40.40 5.90
C ASP A 77 -86.66 -39.73 7.12
N ALA A 78 -87.06 -40.11 8.34
CA ALA A 78 -86.46 -39.62 9.57
C ALA A 78 -85.00 -40.06 9.73
N VAL A 79 -84.68 -41.32 9.42
CA VAL A 79 -83.30 -41.83 9.39
C VAL A 79 -82.50 -41.11 8.31
N GLN A 80 -83.07 -40.89 7.13
CA GLN A 80 -82.40 -40.21 6.03
C GLN A 80 -82.12 -38.73 6.36
N ALA A 81 -83.06 -38.05 7.03
CA ALA A 81 -82.86 -36.70 7.56
C ALA A 81 -81.81 -36.66 8.67
N ALA A 82 -81.80 -37.63 9.58
CA ALA A 82 -80.77 -37.74 10.62
C ALA A 82 -79.38 -37.97 10.02
N VAL A 83 -79.27 -38.81 8.99
CA VAL A 83 -78.03 -39.05 8.25
C VAL A 83 -77.58 -37.80 7.49
N ALA A 84 -78.51 -37.05 6.87
CA ALA A 84 -78.18 -35.78 6.23
C ALA A 84 -77.72 -34.70 7.24
N ASN A 85 -78.25 -34.74 8.47
CA ASN A 85 -77.88 -33.83 9.56
C ASN A 85 -76.57 -34.23 10.28
N LEU A 86 -75.98 -35.40 10.00
CA LEU A 86 -74.64 -35.75 10.53
C LEU A 86 -73.53 -34.83 9.98
N GLY A 87 -73.85 -33.93 9.05
CA GLY A 87 -72.90 -32.99 8.47
C GLY A 87 -71.88 -33.70 7.59
N ASP A 88 -70.90 -32.94 7.09
CA ASP A 88 -69.79 -33.52 6.35
C ASP A 88 -68.73 -34.06 7.32
N VAL A 89 -68.89 -35.31 7.71
CA VAL A 89 -67.89 -36.06 8.51
C VAL A 89 -66.53 -36.08 7.79
N GLY A 90 -66.50 -35.94 6.45
CA GLY A 90 -65.26 -35.84 5.68
C GLY A 90 -64.46 -34.59 6.04
N THR A 91 -65.11 -33.41 6.06
CA THR A 91 -64.49 -32.15 6.47
C THR A 91 -63.95 -32.22 7.91
N GLU A 92 -64.69 -32.83 8.85
CA GLU A 92 -64.23 -32.97 10.24
C GLU A 92 -63.01 -33.90 10.37
N VAL A 93 -63.00 -35.02 9.63
CA VAL A 93 -61.85 -35.94 9.58
C VAL A 93 -60.64 -35.29 8.91
N GLU A 94 -60.85 -34.50 7.86
CA GLU A 94 -59.79 -33.71 7.21
C GLU A 94 -59.20 -32.67 8.16
N ASN A 95 -60.03 -31.96 8.93
CA ASN A 95 -59.59 -31.02 9.95
C ASN A 95 -58.78 -31.73 11.05
N LEU A 96 -59.26 -32.86 11.56
CA LEU A 96 -58.52 -33.65 12.57
C LEU A 96 -57.17 -34.15 12.04
N ASN A 97 -57.09 -34.59 10.78
CA ASN A 97 -55.83 -34.98 10.18
C ASN A 97 -54.87 -33.78 10.06
N ALA A 98 -55.36 -32.61 9.65
CA ALA A 98 -54.56 -31.40 9.60
C ALA A 98 -54.05 -30.98 10.99
N GLU A 99 -54.89 -31.03 12.03
CA GLU A 99 -54.47 -30.77 13.41
C GLU A 99 -53.42 -31.79 13.91
N VAL A 100 -53.57 -33.08 13.56
CA VAL A 100 -52.58 -34.10 13.89
C VAL A 100 -51.25 -33.82 13.20
N ASP A 101 -51.26 -33.43 11.92
CA ASP A 101 -50.05 -33.06 11.18
C ASP A 101 -49.37 -31.83 11.83
N GLU A 102 -50.13 -30.83 12.25
CA GLU A 102 -49.62 -29.66 12.99
C GLU A 102 -49.02 -30.05 14.35
N ILE A 103 -49.67 -30.95 15.10
CA ILE A 103 -49.17 -31.46 16.39
C ILE A 103 -47.89 -32.25 16.19
N LEU A 104 -47.80 -33.08 15.14
CA LEU A 104 -46.60 -33.85 14.82
C LEU A 104 -45.44 -32.90 14.48
N ALA A 105 -45.67 -31.87 13.68
CA ALA A 105 -44.67 -30.86 13.37
C ALA A 105 -44.20 -30.10 14.63
N ALA A 106 -45.13 -29.69 15.50
CA ALA A 106 -44.79 -29.02 16.76
C ALA A 106 -44.03 -29.94 17.73
N LEU A 107 -44.34 -31.24 17.74
CA LEU A 107 -43.62 -32.23 18.54
C LEU A 107 -42.19 -32.44 18.02
N ASP A 108 -41.98 -32.47 16.71
CA ASP A 108 -40.66 -32.54 16.09
C ASP A 108 -39.81 -31.31 16.43
N ASP A 109 -40.40 -30.11 16.36
CA ASP A 109 -39.75 -28.85 16.78
C ASP A 109 -39.40 -28.86 18.27
N LEU A 110 -40.29 -29.36 19.13
CA LEU A 110 -40.06 -29.45 20.57
C LEU A 110 -39.00 -30.51 20.92
N LEU A 111 -39.05 -31.67 20.27
CA LEU A 111 -38.02 -32.69 20.38
C LEU A 111 -36.67 -32.13 19.92
N ALA A 112 -36.70 -31.23 18.92
CA ALA A 112 -35.52 -30.53 18.48
C ALA A 112 -34.95 -29.51 19.44
N ALA A 113 -35.82 -28.79 20.14
CA ALA A 113 -35.44 -27.89 21.20
C ALA A 113 -34.98 -28.61 22.50
N ASN A 114 -35.38 -29.87 22.71
CA ASN A 114 -35.23 -30.58 23.99
C ASN A 114 -34.03 -31.56 24.04
N ALA A 115 -33.09 -31.53 23.09
CA ALA A 115 -31.88 -32.37 23.10
C ALA A 115 -30.80 -31.87 24.10
N VAL A 116 -31.21 -31.54 25.33
CA VAL A 116 -30.34 -31.01 26.39
C VAL A 116 -29.98 -32.12 27.38
N ILE A 117 -28.69 -32.41 27.52
CA ILE A 117 -28.16 -33.30 28.55
C ILE A 117 -27.72 -32.47 29.76
N ASN A 118 -28.37 -32.66 30.90
CA ASN A 118 -28.15 -31.89 32.13
C ASN A 118 -27.15 -32.54 33.10
N GLN A 119 -26.08 -33.12 32.55
CA GLN A 119 -25.02 -33.77 33.31
C GLN A 119 -23.74 -33.85 32.48
N ASP A 120 -22.64 -34.19 33.16
CA ASP A 120 -21.35 -34.39 32.51
C ASP A 120 -21.35 -35.67 31.65
N LEU A 121 -20.64 -35.62 30.53
CA LEU A 121 -20.40 -36.76 29.65
C LEU A 121 -18.94 -37.16 29.72
N ARG A 122 -18.65 -38.29 30.36
CA ARG A 122 -17.31 -38.87 30.45
C ARG A 122 -17.25 -40.18 29.69
N ILE A 123 -16.25 -40.34 28.82
CA ILE A 123 -15.97 -41.55 28.05
C ILE A 123 -14.48 -41.87 28.17
N THR A 124 -14.11 -42.59 29.23
CA THR A 124 -12.72 -43.02 29.51
C THR A 124 -12.62 -44.55 29.70
N SER A 125 -13.74 -45.26 29.62
CA SER A 125 -13.83 -46.72 29.76
C SER A 125 -15.03 -47.29 28.97
N ASP A 126 -15.07 -48.62 28.82
CA ASP A 126 -16.19 -49.33 28.18
C ASP A 126 -17.55 -49.12 28.87
N ALA A 127 -17.55 -49.05 30.20
CA ALA A 127 -18.78 -48.84 30.97
C ALA A 127 -19.36 -47.44 30.73
N GLU A 128 -18.49 -46.45 30.68
CA GLU A 128 -18.82 -45.05 30.41
C GLU A 128 -19.30 -44.84 28.97
N LEU A 129 -18.66 -45.47 27.97
CA LEU A 129 -19.13 -45.43 26.58
C LEU A 129 -20.57 -45.94 26.45
N ARG A 130 -20.89 -47.08 27.09
CA ARG A 130 -22.25 -47.63 27.10
C ARG A 130 -23.25 -46.72 27.80
N TYR A 131 -22.81 -46.08 28.89
CA TYR A 131 -23.66 -45.15 29.63
C TYR A 131 -23.96 -43.90 28.80
N VAL A 132 -22.95 -43.24 28.24
CA VAL A 132 -23.14 -42.04 27.40
C VAL A 132 -23.93 -42.36 26.13
N ALA A 133 -23.73 -43.53 25.50
CA ALA A 133 -24.53 -43.98 24.37
C ALA A 133 -26.03 -44.14 24.70
N SER A 134 -26.39 -44.32 25.98
CA SER A 134 -27.80 -44.35 26.41
C SER A 134 -28.40 -42.96 26.66
N LEU A 135 -27.56 -41.93 26.79
CA LEU A 135 -27.97 -40.54 27.02
C LEU A 135 -28.07 -39.74 25.73
N VAL A 136 -27.19 -40.04 24.76
CA VAL A 136 -27.14 -39.36 23.46
C VAL A 136 -27.99 -40.13 22.46
N ASN A 137 -29.06 -39.51 21.95
CA ASN A 137 -29.86 -40.12 20.90
C ASN A 137 -29.06 -40.14 19.58
N LEU A 138 -28.80 -41.35 19.06
CA LEU A 138 -28.04 -41.57 17.83
C LEU A 138 -28.91 -41.57 16.57
N ASP A 139 -30.24 -41.46 16.71
CA ASP A 139 -31.18 -41.29 15.61
C ASP A 139 -30.93 -39.95 14.87
N PRO A 140 -31.33 -39.74 13.59
CA PRO A 140 -30.93 -38.57 12.80
C PRO A 140 -31.60 -37.25 13.24
N THR A 141 -32.33 -37.27 14.35
CA THR A 141 -32.87 -36.14 15.11
C THR A 141 -31.71 -35.31 15.74
N PRO A 142 -31.96 -34.17 16.41
CA PRO A 142 -31.05 -33.02 16.41
C PRO A 142 -29.75 -33.20 17.19
N THR A 143 -28.85 -32.24 16.99
CA THR A 143 -27.62 -32.09 17.76
C THR A 143 -27.89 -31.81 19.23
N VAL A 144 -26.95 -32.19 20.08
CA VAL A 144 -27.07 -32.16 21.55
C VAL A 144 -26.43 -30.91 22.14
N ILE A 145 -27.08 -30.37 23.17
CA ILE A 145 -26.52 -29.38 24.09
C ILE A 145 -26.14 -30.09 25.39
N VAL A 146 -24.89 -29.96 25.84
CA VAL A 146 -24.41 -30.51 27.11
C VAL A 146 -24.33 -29.39 28.14
N ASN A 147 -25.22 -29.43 29.13
CA ASN A 147 -25.18 -28.59 30.32
C ASN A 147 -24.34 -29.28 31.41
N GLY A 148 -23.04 -29.32 31.13
CA GLY A 148 -22.00 -30.02 31.88
C GLY A 148 -20.71 -30.01 31.07
N TYR A 149 -19.67 -30.73 31.53
CA TYR A 149 -18.45 -30.93 30.73
C TYR A 149 -18.49 -32.22 29.91
N VAL A 150 -17.62 -32.27 28.89
CA VAL A 150 -17.38 -33.46 28.07
C VAL A 150 -15.92 -33.87 28.23
N GLU A 151 -15.68 -35.11 28.65
CA GLU A 151 -14.35 -35.71 28.75
C GLU A 151 -14.28 -36.98 27.91
N VAL A 152 -13.35 -37.03 26.95
CA VAL A 152 -13.20 -38.18 26.06
C VAL A 152 -11.74 -38.62 25.99
N ASP A 153 -11.47 -39.83 26.49
CA ASP A 153 -10.23 -40.55 26.28
C ASP A 153 -10.53 -41.89 25.57
N PRO A 154 -10.34 -41.99 24.25
CA PRO A 154 -10.59 -43.22 23.50
C PRO A 154 -9.49 -44.27 23.67
N SER A 155 -8.48 -44.06 24.53
CA SER A 155 -7.34 -44.99 24.70
C SER A 155 -7.78 -46.43 25.03
N PHE A 156 -8.83 -46.61 25.83
CA PHE A 156 -9.42 -47.94 26.13
C PHE A 156 -10.01 -48.64 24.89
N ALA A 157 -10.35 -47.89 23.84
CA ALA A 157 -10.96 -48.35 22.60
C ALA A 157 -9.97 -48.43 21.42
N ALA A 158 -8.69 -48.10 21.62
CA ALA A 158 -7.72 -47.85 20.54
C ALA A 158 -7.57 -48.98 19.49
N THR A 159 -7.83 -50.24 19.87
CA THR A 159 -7.74 -51.40 18.96
C THR A 159 -9.10 -51.92 18.49
N ASN A 160 -10.20 -51.21 18.73
CA ASN A 160 -11.56 -51.64 18.42
C ASN A 160 -12.33 -50.58 17.62
N THR A 161 -12.43 -50.80 16.31
CA THR A 161 -13.09 -49.89 15.36
C THR A 161 -14.54 -49.60 15.73
N SER A 162 -15.34 -50.61 16.12
CA SER A 162 -16.75 -50.38 16.47
C SER A 162 -16.93 -49.48 17.70
N LYS A 163 -16.01 -49.55 18.67
CA LYS A 163 -16.02 -48.62 19.82
C LYS A 163 -15.64 -47.21 19.40
N LEU A 164 -14.62 -47.06 18.54
CA LEU A 164 -14.23 -45.76 17.99
C LEU A 164 -15.35 -45.14 17.14
N ASP A 165 -16.05 -45.94 16.33
CA ASP A 165 -17.22 -45.50 15.56
C ASP A 165 -18.35 -45.02 16.49
N SER A 166 -18.58 -45.73 17.61
CA SER A 166 -19.57 -45.34 18.61
C SER A 166 -19.21 -44.01 19.29
N ILE A 167 -17.92 -43.82 19.64
CA ILE A 167 -17.43 -42.55 20.18
C ILE A 167 -17.63 -41.43 19.15
N ALA A 168 -17.26 -41.65 17.90
CA ALA A 168 -17.41 -40.67 16.83
C ALA A 168 -18.89 -40.31 16.58
N ALA A 169 -19.80 -41.29 16.62
CA ALA A 169 -21.24 -41.05 16.50
C ALA A 169 -21.77 -40.15 17.63
N ILE A 170 -21.28 -40.35 18.86
CA ILE A 170 -21.62 -39.52 20.02
C ILE A 170 -21.02 -38.11 19.88
N THR A 171 -19.70 -37.99 19.69
CA THR A 171 -19.01 -36.69 19.69
C THR A 171 -19.45 -35.80 18.54
N ASN A 172 -19.80 -36.37 17.38
CA ASN A 172 -20.31 -35.63 16.24
C ASN A 172 -21.75 -35.11 16.42
N LYS A 173 -22.50 -35.55 17.43
CA LYS A 173 -23.82 -34.99 17.75
C LYS A 173 -23.73 -33.75 18.65
N ILE A 174 -22.63 -33.54 19.35
CA ILE A 174 -22.51 -32.46 20.33
C ILE A 174 -22.29 -31.14 19.59
N ASN A 175 -23.25 -30.22 19.72
CA ASN A 175 -23.18 -28.89 19.11
C ASN A 175 -22.73 -27.81 20.09
N THR A 176 -23.16 -27.91 21.34
CA THR A 176 -22.87 -26.92 22.38
C THR A 176 -22.46 -27.62 23.68
N ILE A 177 -21.45 -27.07 24.35
CA ILE A 177 -21.03 -27.48 25.70
C ILE A 177 -21.00 -26.22 26.57
N LEU A 178 -21.79 -26.21 27.65
CA LEU A 178 -21.86 -25.09 28.58
C LEU A 178 -20.78 -25.16 29.68
N GLY A 179 -20.24 -26.34 29.93
CA GLY A 179 -19.25 -26.59 30.98
C GLY A 179 -19.85 -26.64 32.39
N ASN A 180 -18.97 -26.67 33.39
CA ASN A 180 -19.35 -26.78 34.80
C ASN A 180 -18.91 -25.55 35.64
N SER A 181 -19.18 -25.57 36.95
CA SER A 181 -18.81 -24.50 37.87
C SER A 181 -17.31 -24.29 38.07
N SER A 182 -16.47 -25.24 37.60
CA SER A 182 -15.01 -25.15 37.57
C SER A 182 -14.47 -24.70 36.21
N ASN A 183 -15.35 -24.20 35.33
CA ASN A 183 -15.04 -23.79 33.96
C ASN A 183 -14.52 -24.92 33.04
N VAL A 184 -14.71 -26.19 33.41
CA VAL A 184 -14.32 -27.30 32.53
C VAL A 184 -15.36 -27.46 31.44
N GLY A 185 -14.92 -27.41 30.18
CA GLY A 185 -15.77 -27.53 29.01
C GLY A 185 -15.56 -28.84 28.26
N LEU A 186 -14.57 -28.88 27.37
CA LEU A 186 -14.19 -30.08 26.61
C LEU A 186 -12.78 -30.52 27.00
N THR A 187 -12.61 -31.76 27.46
CA THR A 187 -11.31 -32.36 27.77
C THR A 187 -11.08 -33.61 26.93
N THR A 188 -9.92 -33.73 26.28
CA THR A 188 -9.57 -34.90 25.46
C THR A 188 -8.13 -35.35 25.70
N ALA A 189 -7.86 -36.66 25.61
CA ALA A 189 -6.54 -37.25 25.90
C ALA A 189 -6.01 -38.27 24.85
N GLY A 190 -6.71 -38.44 23.72
CA GLY A 190 -6.38 -39.45 22.70
C GLY A 190 -6.41 -38.94 21.26
N THR A 191 -6.20 -39.84 20.30
CA THR A 191 -6.14 -39.53 18.86
C THR A 191 -7.43 -39.91 18.13
N GLY A 192 -7.74 -39.23 17.03
CA GLY A 192 -8.81 -39.64 16.10
C GLY A 192 -10.21 -39.19 16.51
N LEU A 193 -10.32 -38.18 17.37
CA LEU A 193 -11.60 -37.60 17.79
C LEU A 193 -12.06 -36.51 16.81
N THR A 194 -13.36 -36.48 16.53
CA THR A 194 -14.02 -35.47 15.70
C THR A 194 -15.26 -34.95 16.41
N PHE A 195 -15.49 -33.64 16.35
CA PHE A 195 -16.74 -33.00 16.79
C PHE A 195 -17.24 -32.13 15.64
N ASN A 196 -17.90 -32.76 14.67
CA ASN A 196 -18.31 -32.09 13.42
C ASN A 196 -19.34 -30.98 13.63
N GLU A 197 -20.11 -31.04 14.71
CA GLU A 197 -21.20 -30.10 14.98
C GLU A 197 -20.89 -29.09 16.09
N LEU A 198 -19.79 -29.25 16.84
CA LEU A 198 -19.45 -28.37 17.96
C LEU A 198 -19.13 -26.97 17.44
N SER A 199 -20.02 -26.01 17.71
CA SER A 199 -19.89 -24.62 17.27
C SER A 199 -19.62 -23.65 18.43
N PHE A 200 -20.07 -23.99 19.63
CA PHE A 200 -19.99 -23.14 20.82
C PHE A 200 -19.57 -23.93 22.05
N LEU A 201 -18.59 -23.40 22.78
CA LEU A 201 -18.10 -23.92 24.05
C LEU A 201 -18.05 -22.74 25.05
N ASP A 202 -18.83 -22.75 26.13
CA ASP A 202 -18.88 -21.63 27.09
C ASP A 202 -17.92 -21.79 28.28
N ALA A 203 -16.89 -22.62 28.11
CA ALA A 203 -15.96 -23.04 29.14
C ALA A 203 -14.58 -23.35 28.53
N ASP A 204 -13.68 -24.00 29.28
CA ASP A 204 -12.31 -24.30 28.84
C ASP A 204 -12.27 -25.45 27.83
N LEU A 205 -11.37 -25.32 26.85
CA LEU A 205 -11.00 -26.34 25.88
C LEU A 205 -9.63 -26.91 26.21
N ASN A 206 -9.57 -28.17 26.65
CA ASN A 206 -8.36 -28.90 26.98
C ASN A 206 -8.14 -30.06 26.00
N ILE A 207 -7.13 -29.97 25.15
CA ILE A 207 -6.79 -31.03 24.20
C ILE A 207 -5.40 -31.56 24.48
N SER A 208 -5.32 -32.84 24.82
CA SER A 208 -4.06 -33.54 25.05
C SER A 208 -3.97 -34.86 24.28
N GLY A 209 -2.76 -35.37 24.09
CA GLY A 209 -2.52 -36.66 23.42
C GLY A 209 -2.51 -36.57 21.89
N GLY A 210 -3.62 -36.21 21.25
CA GLY A 210 -3.77 -36.22 19.79
C GLY A 210 -4.60 -35.08 19.20
N VAL A 211 -4.54 -34.94 17.87
CA VAL A 211 -5.33 -33.94 17.12
C VAL A 211 -6.82 -34.26 17.24
N VAL A 212 -7.63 -33.24 17.54
CA VAL A 212 -9.10 -33.30 17.54
C VAL A 212 -9.65 -32.37 16.46
N ALA A 213 -10.51 -32.88 15.59
CA ALA A 213 -11.13 -32.07 14.53
C ALA A 213 -12.35 -31.30 15.08
N LEU A 214 -12.26 -29.98 15.11
CA LEU A 214 -13.32 -29.05 15.56
C LEU A 214 -13.73 -28.09 14.42
N PRO A 215 -14.23 -28.60 13.27
CA PRO A 215 -14.36 -27.82 12.04
C PRO A 215 -15.40 -26.71 12.07
N LYS A 216 -16.31 -26.67 13.06
CA LYS A 216 -17.33 -25.63 13.22
C LYS A 216 -17.15 -24.76 14.47
N LEU A 217 -16.12 -25.02 15.28
CA LEU A 217 -15.94 -24.31 16.55
C LEU A 217 -15.54 -22.86 16.30
N VAL A 218 -16.40 -21.93 16.72
CA VAL A 218 -16.24 -20.48 16.47
C VAL A 218 -15.93 -19.73 17.76
N THR A 219 -16.41 -20.21 18.91
CA THR A 219 -16.28 -19.54 20.20
C THR A 219 -15.92 -20.51 21.30
N VAL A 220 -14.88 -20.15 22.06
CA VAL A 220 -14.56 -20.70 23.37
C VAL A 220 -14.72 -19.60 24.41
N GLY A 221 -15.56 -19.82 25.41
CA GLY A 221 -15.85 -18.87 26.49
C GLY A 221 -14.71 -18.79 27.50
N GLY A 222 -14.02 -19.91 27.73
CA GLY A 222 -12.87 -20.04 28.62
C GLY A 222 -11.51 -20.07 27.93
N ASP A 223 -10.55 -20.66 28.62
CA ASP A 223 -9.18 -20.85 28.15
C ASP A 223 -9.10 -22.00 27.12
N ILE A 224 -8.07 -21.98 26.27
CA ILE A 224 -7.74 -23.04 25.33
C ILE A 224 -6.35 -23.56 25.68
N ASP A 225 -6.24 -24.79 26.14
CA ASP A 225 -4.97 -25.47 26.42
C ASP A 225 -4.75 -26.61 25.42
N LEU A 226 -3.73 -26.45 24.57
CA LEU A 226 -3.37 -27.43 23.53
C LEU A 226 -2.02 -28.07 23.86
N ASN A 227 -2.05 -29.37 24.11
CA ASN A 227 -0.89 -30.17 24.45
C ASN A 227 -0.87 -31.51 23.69
N TYR A 228 -0.67 -31.44 22.38
CA TYR A 228 -0.53 -32.62 21.53
C TYR A 228 0.50 -32.40 20.41
N ALA A 229 0.96 -33.49 19.80
CA ALA A 229 1.83 -33.42 18.62
C ALA A 229 1.00 -33.22 17.34
N GLY A 230 1.42 -32.30 16.47
CA GLY A 230 0.75 -31.98 15.21
C GLY A 230 0.43 -30.49 15.11
N ASN A 231 -0.37 -30.13 14.10
CA ASN A 231 -0.73 -28.73 13.85
C ASN A 231 -1.83 -28.25 14.80
N TYR A 232 -1.72 -27.00 15.24
CA TYR A 232 -2.78 -26.28 15.95
C TYR A 232 -3.49 -25.39 14.94
N SER A 233 -4.59 -25.86 14.35
CA SER A 233 -5.27 -25.18 13.25
C SER A 233 -6.73 -24.91 13.59
N PHE A 234 -7.01 -23.70 14.06
CA PHE A 234 -8.33 -23.21 14.48
C PHE A 234 -8.67 -21.85 13.84
N PRO A 235 -8.69 -21.75 12.50
CA PRO A 235 -8.89 -20.47 11.81
C PRO A 235 -10.30 -19.88 11.98
N LEU A 236 -11.28 -20.64 12.47
CA LEU A 236 -12.64 -20.16 12.70
C LEU A 236 -12.89 -19.65 14.13
N ILE A 237 -12.01 -19.98 15.09
CA ILE A 237 -12.16 -19.51 16.46
C ILE A 237 -11.95 -18.00 16.46
N SER A 238 -12.99 -17.27 16.85
CA SER A 238 -13.01 -15.81 16.91
C SER A 238 -12.87 -15.28 18.33
N ARG A 239 -13.24 -16.09 19.33
CA ARG A 239 -13.18 -15.72 20.76
C ARG A 239 -12.62 -16.86 21.60
N ALA A 240 -11.72 -16.51 22.51
CA ALA A 240 -11.17 -17.34 23.58
C ALA A 240 -10.79 -16.43 24.77
N ALA A 241 -10.47 -16.98 25.94
CA ALA A 241 -9.80 -16.25 27.01
C ALA A 241 -8.28 -16.30 26.84
N THR A 242 -7.56 -17.16 27.54
CA THR A 242 -6.12 -17.43 27.37
C THR A 242 -5.92 -18.62 26.45
N ILE A 243 -5.01 -18.53 25.49
CA ILE A 243 -4.62 -19.67 24.66
C ILE A 243 -3.21 -20.12 25.07
N THR A 244 -3.08 -21.32 25.61
CA THR A 244 -1.80 -21.95 25.96
C THR A 244 -1.45 -23.05 24.96
N LEU A 245 -0.27 -22.91 24.35
CA LEU A 245 0.24 -23.83 23.34
C LEU A 245 1.49 -24.55 23.84
N ALA A 246 1.48 -25.88 23.87
CA ALA A 246 2.68 -26.66 24.14
C ALA A 246 3.53 -26.81 22.87
N ASP A 247 4.85 -26.60 23.00
CA ASP A 247 5.85 -26.80 21.93
C ASP A 247 6.26 -28.28 21.83
N ASN A 248 5.35 -29.10 21.32
CA ASN A 248 5.58 -30.54 21.16
C ASN A 248 6.45 -30.86 19.93
N SER A 249 7.12 -32.02 19.95
CA SER A 249 8.10 -32.43 18.92
C SER A 249 7.55 -32.60 17.49
N GLY A 250 6.23 -32.57 17.31
CA GLY A 250 5.56 -32.68 16.01
C GLY A 250 4.83 -31.40 15.55
N LEU A 251 4.99 -30.27 16.26
CA LEU A 251 4.35 -29.02 15.89
C LEU A 251 4.99 -28.41 14.63
N VAL A 252 4.21 -28.24 13.56
CA VAL A 252 4.69 -27.62 12.30
C VAL A 252 3.99 -26.28 12.04
N ALA A 253 2.67 -26.22 12.22
CA ALA A 253 1.90 -25.00 11.96
C ALA A 253 0.94 -24.63 13.10
N VAL A 254 0.80 -23.32 13.32
CA VAL A 254 -0.20 -22.72 14.21
C VAL A 254 -1.05 -21.73 13.39
N ASP A 255 -2.37 -21.88 13.40
CA ASP A 255 -3.31 -20.99 12.73
C ASP A 255 -4.49 -20.66 13.64
N PHE A 256 -4.50 -19.42 14.12
CA PHE A 256 -5.59 -18.75 14.82
C PHE A 256 -5.94 -17.44 14.09
N SER A 257 -5.94 -17.44 12.76
CA SER A 257 -6.18 -16.24 11.95
C SER A 257 -7.56 -15.62 12.15
N GLY A 258 -8.57 -16.40 12.55
CA GLY A 258 -9.91 -15.90 12.86
C GLY A 258 -10.06 -15.17 14.20
N LEU A 259 -9.05 -15.23 15.06
CA LEU A 259 -9.15 -14.73 16.44
C LEU A 259 -9.35 -13.21 16.46
N THR A 260 -10.46 -12.73 17.02
CA THR A 260 -10.71 -11.29 17.18
C THR A 260 -10.59 -10.84 18.63
N THR A 261 -10.91 -11.74 19.57
CA THR A 261 -10.95 -11.46 21.00
C THR A 261 -10.26 -12.59 21.77
N ALA A 262 -9.20 -12.26 22.51
CA ALA A 262 -8.60 -13.08 23.54
C ALA A 262 -7.72 -12.23 24.46
N ASN A 263 -7.44 -12.72 25.66
CA ASN A 263 -6.55 -12.06 26.61
C ASN A 263 -5.09 -12.14 26.14
N THR A 264 -4.66 -13.34 25.75
CA THR A 264 -3.29 -13.60 25.29
C THR A 264 -3.22 -14.95 24.56
N ILE A 265 -2.17 -15.11 23.75
CA ILE A 265 -1.73 -16.39 23.21
C ILE A 265 -0.28 -16.62 23.61
N GLN A 266 0.01 -17.78 24.18
CA GLN A 266 1.28 -18.01 24.86
C GLN A 266 1.67 -19.50 24.91
N SER A 267 2.96 -19.78 25.10
CA SER A 267 3.48 -21.09 25.52
C SER A 267 3.92 -21.09 27.00
N GLY A 268 3.90 -19.92 27.62
CA GLY A 268 4.14 -19.65 29.05
C GLY A 268 3.83 -18.18 29.34
N ALA A 269 3.66 -17.79 30.60
CA ALA A 269 3.20 -16.44 30.94
C ALA A 269 4.00 -15.32 30.21
N GLY A 270 3.32 -14.57 29.33
CA GLY A 270 3.91 -13.46 28.56
C GLY A 270 4.88 -13.85 27.44
N VAL A 271 4.97 -15.14 27.10
CA VAL A 271 5.91 -15.69 26.12
C VAL A 271 5.16 -16.58 25.12
N LEU A 272 5.40 -16.39 23.83
CA LEU A 272 5.06 -17.35 22.76
C LEU A 272 6.36 -17.88 22.16
N SER A 273 6.78 -19.06 22.60
CA SER A 273 7.99 -19.74 22.13
C SER A 273 7.63 -21.09 21.56
N LEU A 274 7.75 -21.24 20.24
CA LEU A 274 7.46 -22.48 19.52
C LEU A 274 8.69 -22.83 18.68
N ALA A 275 9.57 -23.66 19.21
CA ALA A 275 10.87 -23.96 18.61
C ALA A 275 10.75 -24.76 17.30
N LYS A 276 9.61 -25.44 17.08
CA LYS A 276 9.40 -26.33 15.93
C LYS A 276 8.48 -25.76 14.84
N ALA A 277 7.66 -24.77 15.16
CA ALA A 277 6.71 -24.21 14.21
C ALA A 277 7.40 -23.49 13.04
N THR A 278 7.00 -23.83 11.81
CA THR A 278 7.48 -23.21 10.57
C THR A 278 6.53 -22.12 10.05
N SER A 279 5.25 -22.16 10.44
CA SER A 279 4.25 -21.12 10.13
C SER A 279 3.39 -20.82 11.35
N VAL A 280 3.23 -19.54 11.67
CA VAL A 280 2.38 -19.07 12.78
C VAL A 280 1.51 -17.91 12.29
N LYS A 281 0.19 -18.10 12.31
CA LYS A 281 -0.81 -17.13 11.87
C LYS A 281 -1.73 -16.77 13.01
N LEU A 282 -1.78 -15.50 13.35
CA LEU A 282 -2.55 -14.95 14.47
C LEU A 282 -3.57 -13.94 13.96
N GLY A 283 -4.73 -13.90 14.60
CA GLY A 283 -5.77 -12.91 14.35
C GLY A 283 -5.41 -11.51 14.90
N THR A 284 -6.43 -10.76 15.33
CA THR A 284 -6.32 -9.34 15.67
C THR A 284 -5.87 -9.04 17.11
N ILE A 285 -5.55 -10.07 17.89
CA ILE A 285 -5.15 -9.95 19.28
C ILE A 285 -3.73 -9.41 19.44
N GLY A 286 -3.43 -8.83 20.61
CA GLY A 286 -2.11 -8.31 20.91
C GLY A 286 -1.06 -9.42 21.02
N LEU A 287 0.17 -9.12 20.61
CA LEU A 287 1.28 -10.04 20.81
C LEU A 287 1.71 -10.08 22.28
N PRO A 288 2.14 -11.25 22.80
CA PRO A 288 2.80 -11.34 24.09
C PRO A 288 4.14 -10.58 24.09
N ALA A 289 4.69 -10.34 25.29
CA ALA A 289 5.90 -9.55 25.46
C ALA A 289 7.12 -10.17 24.75
N THR A 290 7.17 -11.49 24.63
CA THR A 290 8.23 -12.22 23.90
C THR A 290 7.61 -13.19 22.90
N VAL A 291 8.09 -13.15 21.65
CA VAL A 291 7.76 -14.11 20.58
C VAL A 291 9.07 -14.73 20.09
N THR A 292 9.21 -16.05 20.12
CA THR A 292 10.43 -16.77 19.69
C THR A 292 10.05 -17.95 18.81
N LEU A 293 10.33 -17.83 17.52
CA LEU A 293 9.91 -18.76 16.46
C LEU A 293 11.12 -19.08 15.56
N PRO A 294 12.12 -19.82 16.05
CA PRO A 294 13.42 -19.94 15.40
C PRO A 294 13.38 -20.62 14.02
N LEU A 295 12.39 -21.48 13.75
CA LEU A 295 12.22 -22.18 12.47
C LEU A 295 11.10 -21.60 11.60
N ALA A 296 10.43 -20.54 12.04
CA ALA A 296 9.33 -19.96 11.27
C ALA A 296 9.84 -19.25 10.01
N THR A 297 9.31 -19.66 8.86
CA THR A 297 9.45 -18.96 7.58
C THR A 297 8.30 -18.01 7.33
N GLU A 298 7.18 -18.18 8.05
CA GLU A 298 6.01 -17.31 7.97
C GLU A 298 5.51 -16.99 9.39
N PHE A 299 5.43 -15.70 9.70
CA PHE A 299 4.76 -15.19 10.88
C PHE A 299 3.82 -14.06 10.45
N THR A 300 2.53 -14.24 10.67
CA THR A 300 1.52 -13.24 10.33
C THR A 300 0.70 -12.93 11.56
N THR A 301 0.49 -11.64 11.84
CA THR A 301 -0.50 -11.18 12.82
C THR A 301 -1.43 -10.17 12.17
N LEU A 302 -2.73 -10.34 12.39
CA LEU A 302 -3.75 -9.39 11.96
C LEU A 302 -4.01 -8.30 13.00
N LYS A 303 -3.12 -8.15 14.01
CA LYS A 303 -3.22 -7.12 15.05
C LYS A 303 -3.39 -5.75 14.43
N ALA A 304 -4.61 -5.21 14.55
CA ALA A 304 -4.95 -3.88 14.12
C ALA A 304 -4.77 -2.86 15.26
N GLY A 305 -4.53 -1.61 14.89
CA GLY A 305 -4.41 -0.51 15.84
C GLY A 305 -3.08 -0.49 16.59
N THR A 306 -3.11 -0.14 17.87
CA THR A 306 -1.90 0.02 18.70
C THR A 306 -1.42 -1.32 19.27
N GLN A 307 -0.14 -1.61 19.11
CA GLN A 307 0.58 -2.69 19.80
C GLN A 307 1.50 -2.10 20.87
N GLY A 308 1.52 -2.73 22.05
CA GLY A 308 2.39 -2.37 23.16
C GLY A 308 3.84 -2.81 22.95
N ALA A 309 4.62 -2.86 24.02
CA ALA A 309 6.00 -3.37 23.97
C ALA A 309 6.02 -4.87 23.67
N PHE A 310 6.93 -5.31 22.78
CA PHE A 310 7.22 -6.72 22.55
C PHE A 310 8.60 -6.92 21.92
N SER A 311 9.13 -8.13 22.04
CA SER A 311 10.33 -8.60 21.34
C SER A 311 9.98 -9.84 20.52
N ALA A 312 10.23 -9.81 19.21
CA ALA A 312 9.99 -10.93 18.31
C ALA A 312 11.29 -11.40 17.66
N ALA A 313 11.64 -12.66 17.85
CA ALA A 313 12.72 -13.36 17.16
C ALA A 313 12.12 -14.44 16.25
N VAL A 314 12.15 -14.23 14.93
CA VAL A 314 11.48 -15.09 13.94
C VAL A 314 12.49 -15.60 12.92
N GLY A 315 12.47 -16.89 12.61
CA GLY A 315 13.34 -17.49 11.59
C GLY A 315 14.82 -17.50 11.95
N GLY A 316 15.18 -17.34 13.23
CA GLY A 316 16.55 -17.25 13.73
C GLY A 316 17.51 -18.37 13.29
N SER A 317 16.96 -19.53 12.92
CA SER A 317 17.69 -20.72 12.48
C SER A 317 17.45 -21.06 10.99
N VAL A 318 16.82 -20.17 10.22
CA VAL A 318 16.50 -20.38 8.80
C VAL A 318 17.63 -19.85 7.91
N THR A 319 18.28 -20.72 7.13
CA THR A 319 19.50 -20.35 6.36
C THR A 319 19.33 -20.28 4.83
N SER A 320 18.28 -20.88 4.27
CA SER A 320 18.09 -21.01 2.82
C SER A 320 16.74 -20.52 2.28
N THR A 321 15.78 -20.20 3.14
CA THR A 321 14.40 -19.88 2.75
C THR A 321 14.05 -18.50 3.25
N ALA A 322 13.40 -17.69 2.42
CA ALA A 322 12.97 -16.36 2.84
C ALA A 322 12.03 -16.44 4.04
N VAL A 323 12.23 -15.56 5.02
CA VAL A 323 11.36 -15.42 6.19
C VAL A 323 10.45 -14.22 5.97
N ASN A 324 9.14 -14.43 6.07
CA ASN A 324 8.15 -13.37 6.00
C ASN A 324 7.55 -13.09 7.39
N VAL A 325 7.74 -11.87 7.88
CA VAL A 325 7.13 -11.33 9.09
C VAL A 325 6.14 -10.25 8.69
N ASP A 326 4.84 -10.59 8.68
CA ASP A 326 3.76 -9.68 8.34
C ASP A 326 3.06 -9.15 9.60
N MET A 327 3.33 -7.88 9.91
CA MET A 327 2.69 -7.10 10.96
C MET A 327 1.98 -5.87 10.35
N SER A 328 1.64 -5.94 9.06
CA SER A 328 1.14 -4.81 8.24
C SER A 328 -0.19 -4.23 8.69
N LYS A 329 -0.88 -4.85 9.65
CA LYS A 329 -2.15 -4.33 10.21
C LYS A 329 -1.93 -3.40 11.40
N MET A 330 -0.74 -3.40 12.01
CA MET A 330 -0.43 -2.52 13.14
C MET A 330 -0.39 -1.06 12.67
N ALA A 331 -1.12 -0.19 13.37
CA ALA A 331 -1.17 1.24 13.07
C ALA A 331 -0.18 2.06 13.93
N ALA A 332 0.10 1.58 15.15
CA ALA A 332 0.99 2.26 16.08
C ALA A 332 1.74 1.30 17.00
N LEU A 333 2.96 1.66 17.40
CA LEU A 333 3.77 0.94 18.39
C LEU A 333 4.00 1.82 19.62
N SER A 334 3.28 1.61 20.72
CA SER A 334 3.33 2.51 21.88
C SER A 334 4.49 2.22 22.86
N GLY A 335 5.03 1.01 22.82
CA GLY A 335 6.14 0.57 23.67
C GLY A 335 7.46 0.40 22.92
N THR A 336 8.45 -0.17 23.61
CA THR A 336 9.68 -0.61 22.96
C THR A 336 9.42 -1.87 22.17
N VAL A 337 9.69 -1.84 20.86
CA VAL A 337 9.53 -2.97 19.95
C VAL A 337 10.88 -3.39 19.41
N THR A 338 11.19 -4.68 19.53
CA THR A 338 12.37 -5.29 18.90
C THR A 338 11.93 -6.42 17.99
N ILE A 339 12.36 -6.40 16.74
CA ILE A 339 12.10 -7.46 15.77
C ILE A 339 13.45 -7.93 15.24
N THR A 340 13.73 -9.20 15.36
CA THR A 340 14.91 -9.83 14.77
C THR A 340 14.43 -10.96 13.90
N THR A 341 14.65 -10.84 12.60
CA THR A 341 14.68 -12.00 11.71
C THR A 341 16.13 -12.47 11.65
N GLY A 342 16.37 -13.76 11.91
CA GLY A 342 17.74 -14.28 11.95
C GLY A 342 18.06 -15.23 10.80
N GLY A 343 19.27 -15.82 10.89
CA GLY A 343 19.88 -16.59 9.82
C GLY A 343 20.54 -15.73 8.74
N THR A 344 20.91 -16.36 7.63
CA THR A 344 21.51 -15.71 6.45
C THR A 344 20.49 -15.47 5.33
N SER A 345 19.22 -15.82 5.57
CA SER A 345 18.17 -15.75 4.55
C SER A 345 17.62 -14.33 4.42
N ALA A 346 17.42 -13.87 3.19
CA ALA A 346 16.73 -12.61 2.93
C ALA A 346 15.32 -12.65 3.57
N SER A 347 15.05 -11.72 4.48
CA SER A 347 13.84 -11.74 5.31
C SER A 347 13.08 -10.42 5.19
N THR A 348 11.76 -10.49 5.04
CA THR A 348 10.89 -9.31 4.92
C THR A 348 10.20 -9.04 6.24
N VAL A 349 10.27 -7.79 6.72
CA VAL A 349 9.52 -7.31 7.88
C VAL A 349 8.56 -6.23 7.41
N ASN A 350 7.26 -6.54 7.39
CA ASN A 350 6.24 -5.60 6.94
C ASN A 350 5.58 -4.88 8.12
N LEU A 351 5.88 -3.58 8.25
CA LEU A 351 5.27 -2.64 9.17
C LEU A 351 4.59 -1.48 8.41
N GLY A 352 4.19 -1.71 7.15
CA GLY A 352 3.82 -0.66 6.20
C GLY A 352 2.63 0.23 6.59
N LYS A 353 1.87 -0.10 7.64
CA LYS A 353 0.81 0.76 8.20
C LYS A 353 1.17 1.45 9.52
N VAL A 354 2.36 1.22 10.06
CA VAL A 354 2.80 1.86 11.31
C VAL A 354 3.04 3.35 11.03
N ALA A 355 2.09 4.18 11.46
CA ALA A 355 2.14 5.63 11.30
C ALA A 355 2.85 6.32 12.48
N SER A 356 2.91 5.66 13.64
CA SER A 356 3.57 6.19 14.83
C SER A 356 4.23 5.08 15.64
N LYS A 357 5.35 5.40 16.28
CA LYS A 357 6.09 4.44 17.10
C LYS A 357 6.77 5.13 18.28
N ASN A 358 7.09 4.36 19.32
CA ASN A 358 7.99 4.74 20.40
C ASN A 358 9.42 4.28 20.07
N ILE A 359 10.02 3.34 20.81
CA ILE A 359 11.35 2.82 20.44
C ILE A 359 11.17 1.64 19.49
N LEU A 360 11.89 1.65 18.36
CA LEU A 360 11.86 0.57 17.37
C LEU A 360 13.28 0.09 17.07
N SER A 361 13.50 -1.22 17.22
CA SER A 361 14.70 -1.90 16.78
C SER A 361 14.32 -3.03 15.82
N VAL A 362 14.84 -3.01 14.59
CA VAL A 362 14.62 -4.08 13.61
C VAL A 362 15.96 -4.54 13.10
N THR A 363 16.19 -5.85 13.09
CA THR A 363 17.37 -6.48 12.47
C THR A 363 16.88 -7.55 11.51
N THR A 364 17.25 -7.42 10.24
CA THR A 364 16.88 -8.35 9.16
C THR A 364 17.96 -8.39 8.08
N ALA A 365 18.09 -9.52 7.39
CA ALA A 365 18.97 -9.66 6.23
C ALA A 365 18.26 -9.36 4.88
N GLY A 366 17.01 -8.90 4.89
CA GLY A 366 16.25 -8.54 3.69
C GLY A 366 15.76 -7.10 3.69
N SER A 367 14.45 -6.89 3.83
CA SER A 367 13.84 -5.56 3.75
C SER A 367 12.93 -5.25 4.93
N VAL A 368 12.77 -3.95 5.22
CA VAL A 368 11.84 -3.41 6.21
C VAL A 368 10.93 -2.39 5.54
N ASP A 369 9.62 -2.62 5.60
CA ASP A 369 8.63 -1.67 5.09
C ASP A 369 8.06 -0.81 6.24
N LEU A 370 8.35 0.49 6.21
CA LEU A 370 7.83 1.53 7.11
C LEU A 370 7.21 2.68 6.29
N SER A 371 6.63 2.37 5.12
CA SER A 371 6.12 3.34 4.14
C SER A 371 5.05 4.30 4.67
N SER A 372 4.39 4.03 5.80
CA SER A 372 3.44 4.96 6.45
C SER A 372 4.05 5.82 7.56
N LEU A 373 5.31 5.60 7.96
CA LEU A 373 5.93 6.31 9.06
C LEU A 373 6.28 7.74 8.65
N THR A 374 5.56 8.73 9.19
CA THR A 374 5.78 10.15 8.83
C THR A 374 6.75 10.88 9.75
N VAL A 375 6.90 10.42 11.00
CA VAL A 375 7.74 11.05 12.02
C VAL A 375 8.53 10.01 12.80
N ASN A 376 9.87 10.14 12.82
CA ASN A 376 10.73 9.42 13.74
C ASN A 376 10.93 10.26 15.01
N GLY A 377 9.97 10.21 15.94
CA GLY A 377 9.99 11.04 17.17
C GLY A 377 10.82 10.49 18.32
N HIS A 378 11.22 9.24 18.22
CA HIS A 378 11.91 8.46 19.25
C HIS A 378 13.04 7.65 18.58
N PRO A 379 13.96 7.04 19.34
CA PRO A 379 15.03 6.23 18.77
C PRO A 379 14.54 5.10 17.86
N SER A 380 15.17 4.98 16.69
CA SER A 380 15.04 3.86 15.76
C SER A 380 16.41 3.29 15.42
N VAL A 381 16.54 1.97 15.47
CA VAL A 381 17.71 1.25 14.96
C VAL A 381 17.22 0.20 13.97
N ILE A 382 17.49 0.40 12.69
CA ILE A 382 17.06 -0.50 11.62
C ILE A 382 18.31 -1.03 10.92
N THR A 383 18.60 -2.30 11.17
CA THR A 383 19.69 -3.03 10.52
C THR A 383 19.08 -3.86 9.40
N SER A 384 19.16 -3.36 8.17
CA SER A 384 18.58 -3.97 6.97
C SER A 384 19.33 -3.49 5.72
N PRO A 385 19.53 -4.35 4.70
CA PRO A 385 19.99 -3.92 3.38
C PRO A 385 19.07 -2.93 2.67
N ASP A 386 17.75 -3.01 2.91
CA ASP A 386 16.71 -2.20 2.26
C ASP A 386 15.66 -1.74 3.29
N VAL A 387 15.36 -0.44 3.31
CA VAL A 387 14.39 0.17 4.23
C VAL A 387 13.50 1.16 3.46
N ASN A 388 12.18 0.90 3.44
CA ASN A 388 11.23 1.87 2.89
C ASN A 388 10.80 2.88 3.97
N LEU A 389 11.19 4.14 3.79
CA LEU A 389 10.81 5.29 4.60
C LEU A 389 10.29 6.46 3.74
N ASP A 390 9.64 6.16 2.62
CA ASP A 390 9.27 7.15 1.60
C ASP A 390 8.38 8.29 2.14
N ALA A 391 7.56 8.03 3.17
CA ALA A 391 6.70 9.03 3.80
C ALA A 391 7.35 9.79 4.97
N LEU A 392 8.60 9.48 5.34
CA LEU A 392 9.25 10.09 6.49
C LEU A 392 9.54 11.57 6.22
N THR A 393 8.86 12.46 6.94
CA THR A 393 8.98 13.92 6.77
C THR A 393 9.86 14.58 7.83
N THR A 394 9.95 13.99 9.02
CA THR A 394 10.61 14.58 10.20
C THR A 394 11.39 13.53 10.99
N VAL A 395 12.63 13.84 11.34
CA VAL A 395 13.45 13.08 12.31
C VAL A 395 13.72 13.94 13.55
N SER A 396 13.12 13.57 14.68
CA SER A 396 13.30 14.26 15.97
C SER A 396 13.77 13.36 17.11
N GLY A 397 13.76 12.05 16.93
CA GLY A 397 14.55 11.08 17.67
C GLY A 397 15.67 10.51 16.79
N THR A 398 16.69 9.90 17.39
CA THR A 398 17.81 9.31 16.64
C THR A 398 17.32 8.25 15.64
N LEU A 399 17.82 8.31 14.41
CA LEU A 399 17.54 7.33 13.37
C LEU A 399 18.86 6.65 12.96
N THR A 400 19.00 5.35 13.22
CA THR A 400 20.17 4.57 12.78
C THR A 400 19.73 3.56 11.72
N LEU A 401 20.39 3.61 10.57
CA LEU A 401 20.16 2.80 9.38
C LEU A 401 21.49 2.16 8.97
N THR A 402 21.48 0.88 8.62
CA THR A 402 22.70 0.19 8.12
C THR A 402 22.61 -0.21 6.66
N GLU A 403 21.63 0.32 5.94
CA GLU A 403 21.41 0.08 4.51
C GLU A 403 22.55 0.64 3.65
N VAL A 404 22.70 0.10 2.44
CA VAL A 404 23.78 0.49 1.51
C VAL A 404 23.42 1.75 0.71
N SER A 405 22.14 2.04 0.53
CA SER A 405 21.63 3.27 -0.05
C SER A 405 20.44 3.79 0.76
N CYS A 406 20.56 5.00 1.30
CA CYS A 406 19.54 5.63 2.12
C CYS A 406 18.73 6.63 1.29
N SER A 407 17.44 6.35 1.08
CA SER A 407 16.53 7.22 0.33
C SER A 407 15.42 7.74 1.24
N LEU A 408 15.33 9.05 1.38
CA LEU A 408 14.37 9.74 2.25
C LEU A 408 13.70 10.90 1.47
N PRO A 409 12.91 10.60 0.41
CA PRO A 409 12.47 11.58 -0.58
C PRO A 409 11.57 12.69 0.00
N ALA A 410 10.77 12.38 1.02
CA ALA A 410 9.87 13.33 1.68
C ALA A 410 10.48 14.02 2.91
N LEU A 411 11.73 13.71 3.28
CA LEU A 411 12.32 14.23 4.51
C LEU A 411 12.64 15.72 4.37
N THR A 412 12.04 16.53 5.25
CA THR A 412 12.17 17.98 5.22
C THR A 412 13.02 18.54 6.35
N SER A 413 13.10 17.84 7.50
CA SER A 413 13.80 18.33 8.69
C SER A 413 14.38 17.23 9.56
N ASN A 414 15.52 17.51 10.21
CA ASN A 414 16.14 16.64 11.19
C ASN A 414 16.63 17.41 12.43
N SER A 415 15.90 17.35 13.55
CA SER A 415 16.39 17.90 14.83
C SER A 415 17.23 16.91 15.65
N ALA A 416 17.28 15.65 15.21
CA ALA A 416 18.10 14.60 15.80
C ALA A 416 19.03 13.96 14.75
N VAL A 417 19.99 13.17 15.25
CA VAL A 417 21.02 12.53 14.42
C VAL A 417 20.41 11.46 13.51
N ILE A 418 20.83 11.47 12.25
CA ILE A 418 20.64 10.38 11.28
C ILE A 418 22.00 9.69 11.10
N SER A 419 22.08 8.41 11.45
CA SER A 419 23.27 7.58 11.27
C SER A 419 22.99 6.52 10.22
N ALA A 420 23.40 6.78 8.98
CA ALA A 420 23.34 5.86 7.86
C ALA A 420 24.75 5.31 7.54
N ALA A 421 25.46 4.80 8.55
CA ALA A 421 26.91 4.61 8.52
C ALA A 421 27.45 3.63 7.45
N ASN A 422 26.59 2.85 6.79
CA ASN A 422 26.96 1.97 5.67
C ASN A 422 26.48 2.51 4.31
N ALA A 423 25.75 3.63 4.30
CA ALA A 423 25.16 4.17 3.10
C ALA A 423 26.23 4.80 2.21
N THR A 424 26.38 4.24 1.02
CA THR A 424 27.20 4.76 -0.08
C THR A 424 26.49 5.91 -0.81
N ALA A 425 25.17 6.02 -0.70
CA ALA A 425 24.39 7.16 -1.18
C ALA A 425 23.36 7.57 -0.13
N PHE A 426 23.19 8.88 0.06
CA PHE A 426 22.18 9.48 0.92
C PHE A 426 21.37 10.50 0.13
N THR A 427 20.09 10.22 -0.13
CA THR A 427 19.24 11.08 -0.97
C THR A 427 18.03 11.56 -0.16
N ALA A 428 18.06 12.84 0.22
CA ALA A 428 16.97 13.53 0.91
C ALA A 428 16.78 14.94 0.32
N PRO A 429 16.31 15.06 -0.94
CA PRO A 429 16.36 16.30 -1.72
C PRO A 429 15.54 17.46 -1.14
N GLN A 430 14.64 17.18 -0.19
CA GLN A 430 13.84 18.19 0.52
C GLN A 430 14.42 18.58 1.89
N LEU A 431 15.48 17.90 2.34
CA LEU A 431 15.99 18.03 3.69
C LEU A 431 16.75 19.33 3.89
N VAL A 432 16.26 20.13 4.83
CA VAL A 432 17.02 21.21 5.46
C VAL A 432 17.76 20.62 6.65
N VAL A 433 19.07 20.50 6.52
CA VAL A 433 19.91 19.86 7.53
C VAL A 433 20.12 20.80 8.72
N THR A 434 19.66 20.39 9.89
CA THR A 434 19.82 21.11 11.17
C THR A 434 20.52 20.27 12.25
N ALA A 435 20.61 18.96 12.08
CA ALA A 435 21.37 18.05 12.94
C ALA A 435 22.30 17.13 12.13
N SER A 436 23.14 16.37 12.83
CA SER A 436 24.17 15.55 12.22
C SER A 436 23.62 14.41 11.34
N ILE A 437 24.28 14.20 10.19
CA ILE A 437 24.08 13.05 9.31
C ILE A 437 25.41 12.32 9.18
N THR A 438 25.44 11.01 9.39
CA THR A 438 26.63 10.17 9.20
C THR A 438 26.37 9.16 8.10
N THR A 439 27.31 8.96 7.18
CA THR A 439 27.25 7.97 6.09
C THR A 439 28.50 7.06 6.10
N ALA A 440 28.73 6.26 5.05
CA ALA A 440 29.89 5.38 4.90
C ALA A 440 31.28 6.06 4.83
N GLY A 441 31.38 7.37 5.04
CA GLY A 441 32.67 8.04 5.05
C GLY A 441 33.34 7.91 3.69
N GLY A 442 34.54 7.31 3.70
CA GLY A 442 35.41 6.92 2.57
C GLY A 442 34.70 6.59 1.25
N ALA A 443 33.58 5.89 1.37
CA ALA A 443 32.89 5.21 0.28
C ALA A 443 31.59 5.90 -0.17
N THR A 444 31.23 7.07 0.38
CA THR A 444 30.00 7.76 -0.02
C THR A 444 30.15 8.37 -1.41
N SER A 445 29.44 7.84 -2.40
CA SER A 445 29.46 8.32 -3.77
C SER A 445 28.59 9.57 -3.97
N ARG A 446 27.51 9.72 -3.19
CA ARG A 446 26.53 10.82 -3.38
C ARG A 446 25.80 11.23 -2.10
N ILE A 447 25.63 12.54 -1.93
CA ILE A 447 24.68 13.13 -0.98
C ILE A 447 23.81 14.16 -1.71
N ASP A 448 22.48 14.01 -1.62
CA ASP A 448 21.48 14.98 -2.09
C ASP A 448 20.70 15.55 -0.92
N ILE A 449 20.70 16.88 -0.76
CA ILE A 449 19.96 17.60 0.28
C ILE A 449 19.33 18.89 -0.26
N ALA A 450 18.32 19.44 0.40
CA ALA A 450 17.79 20.75 0.01
C ALA A 450 18.77 21.86 0.38
N SER A 451 19.12 21.95 1.66
CA SER A 451 19.98 23.02 2.16
C SER A 451 20.67 22.68 3.48
N LEU A 452 21.71 23.43 3.80
CA LEU A 452 22.32 23.48 5.13
C LEU A 452 21.96 24.81 5.80
N THR A 453 21.46 24.72 7.03
CA THR A 453 21.21 25.90 7.87
C THR A 453 22.24 26.00 8.97
N GLY A 454 22.80 27.20 9.14
CA GLY A 454 23.86 27.48 10.10
C GLY A 454 25.24 27.18 9.51
N THR A 455 26.05 28.22 9.35
CA THR A 455 27.49 28.12 9.10
C THR A 455 28.26 27.54 10.30
N ASN A 456 27.57 26.92 11.26
CA ASN A 456 28.21 26.38 12.46
C ASN A 456 28.98 25.11 12.10
N SER A 457 30.18 24.98 12.65
CA SER A 457 31.08 23.87 12.34
C SER A 457 30.47 22.49 12.62
N SER A 458 29.41 22.40 13.43
CA SER A 458 28.81 21.14 13.86
C SER A 458 28.02 20.42 12.76
N THR A 459 27.17 21.12 12.00
CA THR A 459 26.38 20.52 10.91
C THR A 459 27.28 20.13 9.73
N MET A 460 28.25 20.99 9.41
CA MET A 460 29.27 20.70 8.39
C MET A 460 30.24 19.60 8.84
N ASN A 461 30.70 19.56 10.09
CA ASN A 461 31.52 18.46 10.63
C ASN A 461 30.81 17.12 10.49
N ALA A 462 29.51 17.11 10.75
CA ALA A 462 28.72 15.90 10.61
C ALA A 462 28.66 15.44 9.15
N LEU A 463 28.34 16.35 8.22
CA LEU A 463 28.30 16.03 6.79
C LEU A 463 29.69 15.68 6.22
N THR A 464 30.77 16.22 6.78
CA THR A 464 32.15 16.00 6.28
C THR A 464 32.83 14.74 6.78
N ALA A 465 32.33 14.10 7.85
CA ALA A 465 32.71 12.74 8.19
C ALA A 465 32.38 11.74 7.06
N SER A 466 31.45 12.12 6.17
CA SER A 466 31.21 11.51 4.85
C SER A 466 32.21 12.03 3.81
N THR A 467 33.15 11.21 3.35
CA THR A 467 33.97 11.59 2.20
C THR A 467 33.13 11.38 0.93
N THR A 468 32.45 12.44 0.52
CA THR A 468 31.42 12.35 -0.53
C THR A 468 32.03 12.61 -1.90
N GLY A 469 31.78 11.74 -2.90
CA GLY A 469 32.15 11.99 -4.29
C GLY A 469 31.35 13.14 -4.93
N ILE A 470 30.03 13.08 -4.84
CA ILE A 470 29.08 14.07 -5.38
C ILE A 470 28.25 14.68 -4.24
N LEU A 471 28.32 15.99 -4.07
CA LEU A 471 27.43 16.70 -3.13
C LEU A 471 26.47 17.60 -3.91
N ALA A 472 25.17 17.44 -3.67
CA ALA A 472 24.13 18.19 -4.34
C ALA A 472 23.23 18.94 -3.35
N PHE A 473 23.05 20.23 -3.62
CA PHE A 473 22.10 21.11 -2.95
C PHE A 473 20.99 21.46 -3.92
N HIS A 474 19.74 21.30 -3.52
CA HIS A 474 18.59 21.59 -4.40
C HIS A 474 17.95 22.96 -4.15
N SER A 475 18.08 23.54 -2.95
CA SER A 475 17.42 24.79 -2.57
C SER A 475 18.13 25.51 -1.42
N GLN A 476 19.41 25.81 -1.59
CA GLN A 476 20.27 26.43 -0.58
C GLN A 476 19.78 27.84 -0.20
N VAL A 477 19.46 28.04 1.08
CA VAL A 477 18.84 29.28 1.60
C VAL A 477 19.85 30.24 2.21
N GLY A 478 20.88 29.73 2.89
CA GLY A 478 21.90 30.52 3.58
C GLY A 478 23.26 30.46 2.88
N PRO A 479 24.23 31.27 3.31
CA PRO A 479 25.57 31.25 2.73
C PRO A 479 26.31 29.97 3.13
N ILE A 480 27.16 29.46 2.23
CA ILE A 480 28.03 28.30 2.48
C ILE A 480 29.46 28.64 2.05
N ASN A 481 30.41 28.35 2.95
CA ASN A 481 31.83 28.32 2.65
C ASN A 481 32.34 26.88 2.71
N PHE A 482 32.78 26.34 1.58
CA PHE A 482 33.32 24.99 1.46
C PHE A 482 34.79 24.86 1.86
N GLY A 483 35.53 25.96 2.02
CA GLY A 483 36.96 25.93 2.30
C GLY A 483 37.37 25.04 3.48
N PRO A 484 36.69 25.09 4.65
CA PRO A 484 37.07 24.24 5.78
C PRO A 484 36.73 22.75 5.62
N TRP A 485 36.11 22.33 4.51
CA TRP A 485 35.34 21.09 4.44
C TRP A 485 35.74 20.20 3.24
N PHE A 486 35.49 18.89 3.35
CA PHE A 486 35.63 17.82 2.35
C PHE A 486 37.02 17.52 1.74
N GLY A 487 37.89 18.53 1.56
CA GLY A 487 39.26 18.34 1.12
C GLY A 487 39.38 17.63 -0.24
N ALA A 488 40.17 16.56 -0.29
CA ALA A 488 40.40 15.75 -1.50
C ALA A 488 39.22 14.85 -1.90
N SER A 489 38.22 14.71 -1.02
CA SER A 489 37.13 13.74 -1.16
C SER A 489 36.06 14.18 -2.15
N LEU A 490 35.71 15.47 -2.13
CA LEU A 490 34.67 16.03 -2.99
C LEU A 490 35.17 16.15 -4.42
N LYS A 491 34.48 15.51 -5.37
CA LYS A 491 34.83 15.54 -6.81
C LYS A 491 33.89 16.42 -7.62
N THR A 492 32.60 16.37 -7.29
CA THR A 492 31.56 17.11 -8.00
C THR A 492 30.67 17.84 -7.00
N LEU A 493 30.41 19.12 -7.27
CA LEU A 493 29.47 19.95 -6.52
C LEU A 493 28.32 20.40 -7.42
N ILE A 494 27.08 20.15 -6.98
CA ILE A 494 25.86 20.61 -7.65
C ILE A 494 25.14 21.58 -6.71
N ILE A 495 24.85 22.80 -7.17
CA ILE A 495 24.23 23.86 -6.36
C ILE A 495 22.95 24.36 -7.01
N GLY A 496 21.85 24.29 -6.26
CA GLY A 496 20.63 25.06 -6.47
C GLY A 496 20.41 26.02 -5.31
N GLY A 497 20.46 27.31 -5.57
CA GLY A 497 20.13 28.37 -4.61
C GLY A 497 18.63 28.67 -4.59
N LYS A 498 18.06 28.86 -3.40
CA LYS A 498 16.66 29.27 -3.24
C LYS A 498 16.52 30.78 -3.43
N ALA A 499 15.58 31.20 -4.28
CA ALA A 499 15.18 32.60 -4.38
C ALA A 499 14.58 33.09 -3.05
N ASN A 500 15.05 34.24 -2.57
CA ASN A 500 14.40 34.96 -1.49
C ASN A 500 13.13 35.64 -2.03
N ALA A 501 12.07 35.68 -1.23
CA ALA A 501 10.84 36.41 -1.57
C ALA A 501 11.12 37.91 -1.81
N ASN A 502 12.14 38.45 -1.14
CA ASN A 502 12.69 39.79 -1.39
C ASN A 502 14.10 39.66 -1.98
N SER A 503 14.26 40.00 -3.26
CA SER A 503 15.54 39.92 -3.98
C SER A 503 16.66 40.76 -3.31
N ALA A 504 16.31 41.87 -2.63
CA ALA A 504 17.26 42.69 -1.87
C ALA A 504 17.82 41.97 -0.62
N SER A 505 17.16 40.92 -0.15
CA SER A 505 17.57 40.10 1.00
C SER A 505 18.19 38.77 0.59
N GLN A 506 18.57 38.59 -0.68
CA GLN A 506 19.25 37.38 -1.12
C GLN A 506 20.63 37.26 -0.44
N ALA A 507 20.83 36.19 0.33
CA ALA A 507 22.00 36.01 1.22
C ALA A 507 22.67 34.62 1.14
N ASN A 508 22.40 33.84 0.10
CA ASN A 508 22.91 32.47 -0.10
C ASN A 508 24.20 32.43 -0.93
N ALA A 509 25.24 33.16 -0.49
CA ALA A 509 26.53 33.16 -1.16
C ALA A 509 27.22 31.80 -1.05
N VAL A 510 27.91 31.38 -2.11
CA VAL A 510 28.70 30.14 -2.13
C VAL A 510 30.16 30.48 -2.37
N SER A 511 31.04 30.02 -1.48
CA SER A 511 32.49 30.18 -1.64
C SER A 511 33.25 28.86 -1.57
N ILE A 512 34.25 28.73 -2.43
CA ILE A 512 35.11 27.57 -2.60
C ILE A 512 36.55 28.07 -2.69
N ASP A 513 37.46 27.43 -1.95
CA ASP A 513 38.88 27.77 -1.98
C ASP A 513 39.79 26.54 -2.22
N SER A 514 41.10 26.81 -2.32
CA SER A 514 42.18 25.85 -2.56
C SER A 514 42.18 24.60 -1.67
N ARG A 515 41.52 24.61 -0.52
CA ARG A 515 41.42 23.44 0.37
C ARG A 515 40.56 22.33 -0.20
N ASN A 516 39.64 22.63 -1.12
CA ASN A 516 38.85 21.63 -1.85
C ASN A 516 39.66 21.01 -3.00
N SER A 517 40.80 20.41 -2.67
CA SER A 517 41.81 19.93 -3.62
C SER A 517 41.34 18.77 -4.51
N GLY A 518 40.21 18.14 -4.20
CA GLY A 518 39.64 17.06 -5.00
C GLY A 518 38.60 17.51 -6.04
N LEU A 519 38.10 18.74 -5.95
CA LEU A 519 36.93 19.19 -6.69
C LEU A 519 37.30 19.49 -8.14
N THR A 520 36.71 18.76 -9.09
CA THR A 520 36.98 18.92 -10.53
C THR A 520 35.82 19.55 -11.28
N ASN A 521 34.58 19.33 -10.82
CA ASN A 521 33.37 19.75 -11.52
C ASN A 521 32.42 20.52 -10.59
N ILE A 522 31.94 21.65 -11.07
CA ILE A 522 30.92 22.46 -10.38
C ILE A 522 29.78 22.74 -11.34
N THR A 523 28.55 22.53 -10.89
CA THR A 523 27.33 22.83 -11.65
C THR A 523 26.37 23.63 -10.79
N ILE A 524 25.98 24.82 -11.25
CA ILE A 524 24.88 25.59 -10.70
C ILE A 524 23.66 25.34 -11.60
N ILE A 525 22.55 24.87 -11.03
CA ILE A 525 21.38 24.41 -11.80
C ILE A 525 20.50 25.58 -12.28
N ASP A 526 19.67 25.32 -13.29
CA ASP A 526 18.87 26.34 -13.98
C ASP A 526 17.90 27.12 -13.08
N SER A 527 17.35 26.48 -12.04
CA SER A 527 16.43 27.12 -11.10
C SER A 527 17.12 27.90 -9.97
N SER A 528 18.46 27.94 -9.98
CA SER A 528 19.26 28.51 -8.91
C SER A 528 19.17 30.05 -8.88
N VAL A 529 19.05 30.62 -7.69
CA VAL A 529 19.24 32.05 -7.43
C VAL A 529 20.28 32.21 -6.32
N LEU A 530 21.45 32.79 -6.63
CA LEU A 530 22.56 32.96 -5.69
C LEU A 530 22.95 34.43 -5.54
N SER A 531 23.14 34.88 -4.30
CA SER A 531 23.65 36.22 -4.03
C SER A 531 25.09 36.39 -4.53
N ALA A 532 25.92 35.36 -4.39
CA ALA A 532 27.28 35.36 -4.92
C ALA A 532 27.78 33.93 -5.15
N PHE A 533 28.68 33.76 -6.11
CA PHE A 533 29.51 32.58 -6.28
C PHE A 533 30.98 33.00 -6.35
N THR A 534 31.83 32.38 -5.53
CA THR A 534 33.26 32.67 -5.46
C THR A 534 34.07 31.39 -5.51
N LEU A 535 34.96 31.32 -6.50
CA LEU A 535 35.96 30.27 -6.66
C LEU A 535 37.35 30.90 -6.57
N GLU A 536 38.16 30.50 -5.59
CA GLU A 536 39.48 31.10 -5.36
C GLU A 536 40.59 30.07 -5.16
N GLY A 537 41.65 30.14 -5.98
CA GLY A 537 42.89 29.39 -5.73
C GLY A 537 42.77 27.88 -5.92
N THR A 538 41.74 27.41 -6.63
CA THR A 538 41.50 25.97 -6.83
C THR A 538 42.34 25.43 -7.99
N ALA A 539 43.31 24.57 -7.69
CA ALA A 539 44.15 23.94 -8.71
C ALA A 539 43.51 22.74 -9.43
N ALA A 540 42.38 22.22 -8.93
CA ALA A 540 41.77 20.97 -9.43
C ALA A 540 40.50 21.18 -10.26
N VAL A 541 39.83 22.33 -10.15
CA VAL A 541 38.55 22.57 -10.85
C VAL A 541 38.81 22.73 -12.35
N VAL A 542 38.23 21.83 -13.15
CA VAL A 542 38.37 21.80 -14.61
C VAL A 542 37.13 22.36 -15.29
N THR A 543 35.95 22.06 -14.76
CA THR A 543 34.67 22.49 -15.33
C THR A 543 33.83 23.27 -14.31
N LEU A 544 33.30 24.41 -14.75
CA LEU A 544 32.32 25.21 -14.02
C LEU A 544 31.18 25.57 -14.96
N THR A 545 29.97 25.10 -14.64
CA THR A 545 28.75 25.50 -15.33
C THR A 545 27.89 26.34 -14.42
N THR A 546 27.47 27.48 -14.91
CA THR A 546 26.55 28.39 -14.22
C THR A 546 25.23 28.47 -14.98
N ALA A 547 24.13 28.60 -14.25
CA ALA A 547 22.79 28.79 -14.79
C ALA A 547 21.93 29.56 -13.77
N GLY A 548 20.69 29.88 -14.15
CA GLY A 548 19.75 30.62 -13.31
C GLY A 548 20.15 32.09 -13.14
N ALA A 549 20.12 32.59 -11.90
CA ALA A 549 20.48 33.96 -11.57
C ALA A 549 21.58 34.03 -10.51
N ILE A 550 22.67 34.74 -10.80
CA ILE A 550 23.77 34.99 -9.87
C ILE A 550 24.06 36.49 -9.90
N ARG A 551 24.10 37.14 -8.74
CA ARG A 551 24.41 38.56 -8.69
C ARG A 551 25.92 38.82 -8.78
N ASP A 552 26.71 38.24 -7.89
CA ASP A 552 28.16 38.44 -7.90
C ASP A 552 28.88 37.14 -8.26
N PHE A 553 29.69 37.16 -9.31
CA PHE A 553 30.46 36.01 -9.77
C PHE A 553 31.96 36.30 -9.73
N SER A 554 32.73 35.44 -9.08
CA SER A 554 34.19 35.49 -9.09
C SER A 554 34.79 34.10 -9.31
N ALA A 555 35.69 33.99 -10.29
CA ALA A 555 36.58 32.87 -10.49
C ALA A 555 38.01 33.40 -10.61
N SER A 556 38.83 33.18 -9.59
CA SER A 556 40.17 33.75 -9.47
C SER A 556 41.21 32.69 -9.13
N ASN A 557 42.39 32.79 -9.75
CA ASN A 557 43.52 31.88 -9.49
C ASN A 557 43.16 30.39 -9.68
N ALA A 558 42.32 30.08 -10.67
CA ALA A 558 41.86 28.74 -11.00
C ALA A 558 42.47 28.28 -12.33
N ALA A 559 43.80 28.11 -12.37
CA ALA A 559 44.54 27.87 -13.61
C ALA A 559 44.11 26.59 -14.37
N ALA A 560 43.57 25.59 -13.67
CA ALA A 560 43.06 24.36 -14.30
C ALA A 560 41.65 24.50 -14.91
N LEU A 561 40.93 25.59 -14.61
CA LEU A 561 39.58 25.83 -15.12
C LEU A 561 39.69 26.13 -16.62
N SER A 562 39.44 25.13 -17.46
CA SER A 562 39.50 25.24 -18.91
C SER A 562 38.13 25.35 -19.57
N SER A 563 37.07 24.98 -18.85
CA SER A 563 35.68 25.05 -19.32
C SER A 563 34.81 25.82 -18.34
N LEU A 564 34.39 27.02 -18.75
CA LEU A 564 33.41 27.85 -18.05
C LEU A 564 32.20 28.08 -18.94
N ASN A 565 31.06 27.48 -18.59
CA ASN A 565 29.78 27.82 -19.20
C ASN A 565 29.10 28.92 -18.37
N PHE A 566 29.04 30.12 -18.93
CA PHE A 566 28.51 31.31 -18.27
C PHE A 566 27.02 31.52 -18.60
N GLY A 567 26.17 30.58 -18.17
CA GLY A 567 24.75 30.52 -18.56
C GLY A 567 23.76 31.20 -17.61
N HIS A 568 24.23 32.00 -16.65
CA HIS A 568 23.35 32.70 -15.71
C HIS A 568 23.01 34.13 -16.17
N SER A 569 22.04 34.74 -15.51
CA SER A 569 21.75 36.18 -15.60
C SER A 569 21.75 36.81 -14.21
N HIS A 570 21.27 38.06 -14.11
CA HIS A 570 21.15 38.79 -12.86
C HIS A 570 19.86 38.46 -12.09
N ILE A 571 19.87 38.70 -10.77
CA ILE A 571 18.70 38.52 -9.90
C ILE A 571 17.67 39.64 -10.15
N GLN A 572 16.53 39.31 -10.74
CA GLN A 572 15.49 40.30 -10.99
C GLN A 572 14.70 40.64 -9.71
N GLY A 573 14.27 41.91 -9.58
CA GLY A 573 13.41 42.37 -8.49
C GLY A 573 13.83 43.73 -7.94
N THR A 574 12.90 44.42 -7.28
CA THR A 574 13.12 45.75 -6.67
C THR A 574 14.21 45.67 -5.60
N GLY A 575 15.20 46.56 -5.68
CA GLY A 575 16.30 46.63 -4.70
C GLY A 575 17.42 45.61 -4.88
N SER A 576 17.46 44.88 -6.01
CA SER A 576 18.61 44.03 -6.35
C SER A 576 19.79 44.87 -6.84
N ASP A 577 20.97 44.67 -6.25
CA ASP A 577 22.19 45.36 -6.68
C ASP A 577 22.70 44.83 -8.02
N ALA A 578 23.25 45.74 -8.84
CA ALA A 578 23.91 45.39 -10.08
C ALA A 578 25.10 44.43 -9.87
N ALA A 579 25.26 43.50 -10.81
CA ALA A 579 26.18 42.38 -10.79
C ALA A 579 27.66 42.78 -10.92
N THR A 580 28.50 42.00 -10.25
CA THR A 580 29.96 42.05 -10.35
C THR A 580 30.48 40.77 -10.99
N ILE A 581 31.33 40.88 -12.00
CA ILE A 581 31.95 39.74 -12.69
C ILE A 581 33.48 39.87 -12.59
N VAL A 582 34.12 38.87 -11.99
CA VAL A 582 35.58 38.79 -11.86
C VAL A 582 36.05 37.43 -12.39
N VAL A 583 36.90 37.42 -13.41
CA VAL A 583 37.50 36.21 -13.97
C VAL A 583 39.00 36.45 -14.14
N THR A 584 39.80 35.95 -13.21
CA THR A 584 41.24 36.24 -13.18
C THR A 584 42.11 35.01 -13.06
N ASN A 585 43.23 35.00 -13.78
CA ASN A 585 44.24 33.92 -13.73
C ASN A 585 43.62 32.51 -13.89
N THR A 586 42.73 32.34 -14.88
CA THR A 586 42.09 31.06 -15.22
C THR A 586 42.62 30.49 -16.54
N GLY A 587 42.34 29.21 -16.81
CA GLY A 587 42.75 28.50 -18.02
C GLY A 587 41.71 28.49 -19.15
N ILE A 588 40.66 29.32 -19.08
CA ILE A 588 39.56 29.30 -20.04
C ILE A 588 39.99 29.87 -21.40
N ALA A 589 39.47 29.29 -22.48
CA ALA A 589 39.72 29.78 -23.85
C ALA A 589 38.68 30.81 -24.33
N ALA A 590 37.48 30.78 -23.75
CA ALA A 590 36.38 31.67 -24.10
C ALA A 590 35.56 32.07 -22.86
N LEU A 591 35.04 33.29 -22.88
CA LEU A 591 34.06 33.79 -21.92
C LEU A 591 32.96 34.58 -22.65
N ASP A 592 31.74 34.07 -22.62
CA ASP A 592 30.57 34.72 -23.21
C ASP A 592 29.66 35.27 -22.11
N MET A 593 29.55 36.59 -21.99
CA MET A 593 28.69 37.23 -20.99
C MET A 593 27.36 37.73 -21.59
N SER A 594 27.01 37.34 -22.81
CA SER A 594 25.84 37.87 -23.54
C SER A 594 24.51 37.71 -22.78
N SER A 595 24.36 36.69 -21.92
CA SER A 595 23.18 36.46 -21.08
C SER A 595 23.04 37.41 -19.89
N MET A 596 24.07 38.21 -19.59
CA MET A 596 24.11 39.04 -18.40
C MET A 596 23.34 40.34 -18.55
N ASN A 597 22.59 40.65 -17.48
CA ASN A 597 21.90 41.90 -17.29
C ASN A 597 22.44 42.61 -16.03
N LYS A 598 22.17 43.91 -15.91
CA LYS A 598 22.45 44.76 -14.74
C LYS A 598 23.89 44.64 -14.23
N VAL A 599 24.89 44.66 -15.11
CA VAL A 599 26.31 44.53 -14.71
C VAL A 599 26.94 45.90 -14.45
N LYS A 600 27.63 46.07 -13.32
CA LYS A 600 28.36 47.31 -12.97
C LYS A 600 29.88 47.16 -13.00
N THR A 601 30.39 45.97 -12.74
CA THR A 601 31.83 45.73 -12.64
C THR A 601 32.21 44.50 -13.43
N ILE A 602 33.19 44.64 -14.32
CA ILE A 602 33.76 43.57 -15.12
C ILE A 602 35.28 43.63 -14.95
N THR A 603 35.88 42.55 -14.46
CA THR A 603 37.33 42.39 -14.35
C THR A 603 37.72 41.05 -14.96
N VAL A 604 38.37 41.07 -16.11
CA VAL A 604 38.84 39.88 -16.83
C VAL A 604 40.33 40.02 -17.08
N THR A 605 41.16 39.43 -16.22
CA THR A 605 42.62 39.67 -16.29
C THR A 605 43.48 38.42 -16.10
N GLY A 606 44.64 38.38 -16.74
CA GLY A 606 45.63 37.31 -16.53
C GLY A 606 45.19 35.94 -17.05
N ASN A 607 44.16 35.86 -17.90
CA ASN A 607 43.70 34.60 -18.49
C ASN A 607 44.50 34.33 -19.77
N SER A 608 45.67 33.71 -19.62
CA SER A 608 46.65 33.53 -20.71
C SER A 608 46.17 32.63 -21.86
N ALA A 609 45.06 31.91 -21.70
CA ALA A 609 44.46 31.08 -22.74
C ALA A 609 43.23 31.74 -23.42
N LEU A 610 42.74 32.87 -22.90
CA LEU A 610 41.48 33.48 -23.32
C LEU A 610 41.62 34.16 -24.69
N THR A 611 41.12 33.53 -25.74
CA THR A 611 41.14 34.05 -27.12
C THR A 611 39.80 34.63 -27.58
N ALA A 612 38.71 34.39 -26.85
CA ALA A 612 37.38 34.90 -27.19
C ALA A 612 36.68 35.49 -25.95
N LEU A 613 36.22 36.72 -26.04
CA LEU A 613 35.51 37.42 -24.98
C LEU A 613 34.34 38.20 -25.56
N THR A 614 33.16 38.01 -24.99
CA THR A 614 31.94 38.74 -25.39
C THR A 614 31.39 39.50 -24.19
N ALA A 615 31.19 40.80 -24.37
CA ALA A 615 30.60 41.68 -23.37
C ALA A 615 29.12 41.32 -23.08
N PRO A 616 28.54 41.80 -21.96
CA PRO A 616 27.11 41.70 -21.74
C PRO A 616 26.30 42.32 -22.87
N ALA A 617 25.21 41.67 -23.27
CA ALA A 617 24.35 42.12 -24.36
C ALA A 617 22.85 42.13 -23.96
N PRO A 618 22.45 43.01 -23.01
CA PRO A 618 21.04 43.11 -22.61
C PRO A 618 20.12 43.39 -23.79
N THR A 619 19.00 42.67 -23.87
CA THR A 619 18.03 42.80 -24.97
C THR A 619 17.05 43.98 -24.81
N SER A 620 17.08 44.68 -23.66
CA SER A 620 16.25 45.85 -23.38
C SER A 620 17.00 46.86 -22.50
N GLU A 621 16.57 48.13 -22.53
CA GLU A 621 17.17 49.21 -21.71
C GLU A 621 17.07 48.92 -20.20
N GLN A 622 16.01 48.20 -19.79
CA GLN A 622 15.84 47.76 -18.39
C GLN A 622 16.87 46.71 -17.97
N GLY A 623 17.59 46.10 -18.91
CA GLY A 623 18.65 45.14 -18.64
C GLY A 623 20.03 45.76 -18.39
N PHE A 624 20.20 47.07 -18.51
CA PHE A 624 21.46 47.75 -18.11
C PHE A 624 21.39 48.20 -16.65
N ALA A 625 22.54 48.29 -15.97
CA ALA A 625 22.62 48.84 -14.61
C ALA A 625 21.93 50.21 -14.50
N GLU A 626 21.49 50.64 -13.33
CA GLU A 626 20.81 51.95 -13.19
C GLU A 626 21.76 53.12 -13.56
N PRO A 627 21.25 54.26 -14.05
CA PRO A 627 22.09 55.40 -14.43
C PRO A 627 23.00 55.95 -13.32
N SER A 628 22.67 55.72 -12.05
CA SER A 628 23.50 56.12 -10.91
C SER A 628 24.60 55.11 -10.54
N ALA A 629 24.63 53.93 -11.15
CA ALA A 629 25.65 52.92 -10.87
C ALA A 629 26.97 53.29 -11.56
N ALA A 630 28.07 53.31 -10.81
CA ALA A 630 29.41 53.44 -11.38
C ALA A 630 29.75 52.18 -12.18
N ILE A 631 30.12 52.35 -13.45
CA ILE A 631 30.50 51.27 -14.35
C ILE A 631 32.02 51.19 -14.42
N ALA A 632 32.58 50.02 -14.14
CA ALA A 632 34.02 49.77 -14.17
C ALA A 632 34.34 48.52 -14.99
N ILE A 633 35.15 48.67 -16.04
CA ILE A 633 35.57 47.60 -16.93
C ILE A 633 37.09 47.53 -16.96
N THR A 634 37.65 46.35 -16.69
CA THR A 634 39.10 46.11 -16.78
C THR A 634 39.33 44.79 -17.48
N VAL A 635 39.98 44.84 -18.64
CA VAL A 635 40.35 43.68 -19.45
C VAL A 635 41.83 43.84 -19.81
N SER A 636 42.70 42.96 -19.34
CA SER A 636 44.15 43.05 -19.63
C SER A 636 44.87 41.74 -19.35
N ASN A 637 46.03 41.52 -19.96
CA ASN A 637 46.82 40.29 -19.79
C ASN A 637 46.03 39.03 -20.19
N ASN A 638 45.30 39.09 -21.31
CA ASN A 638 44.54 37.99 -21.91
C ASN A 638 44.98 37.78 -23.37
N LEU A 639 44.93 36.54 -23.88
CA LEU A 639 45.34 36.21 -25.26
C LEU A 639 44.31 36.65 -26.33
N LEU A 640 43.69 37.81 -26.15
CA LEU A 640 42.64 38.34 -27.01
C LEU A 640 43.23 38.83 -28.35
N PRO A 641 42.71 38.35 -29.48
CA PRO A 641 43.23 38.71 -30.79
C PRO A 641 42.72 40.07 -31.27
N GLY A 642 43.52 40.71 -32.12
CA GLY A 642 43.12 41.87 -32.92
C GLY A 642 44.04 42.12 -34.11
N VAL A 643 43.62 43.01 -34.99
CA VAL A 643 44.46 43.54 -36.08
C VAL A 643 44.45 45.05 -35.99
N TYR A 644 45.63 45.66 -35.81
CA TYR A 644 45.81 47.11 -35.76
C TYR A 644 46.47 47.59 -37.06
N THR A 645 45.89 48.62 -37.65
CA THR A 645 46.46 49.36 -38.78
C THR A 645 46.89 50.72 -38.26
N PRO A 646 48.20 51.03 -38.23
CA PRO A 646 48.69 52.33 -37.84
C PRO A 646 48.13 53.46 -38.70
N ALA A 647 48.11 54.67 -38.16
CA ALA A 647 47.84 55.85 -38.97
C ALA A 647 48.96 56.07 -40.00
N VAL A 648 48.63 56.77 -41.07
CA VAL A 648 49.61 57.22 -42.06
C VAL A 648 49.49 58.73 -42.16
N ASP A 649 50.57 59.41 -41.85
CA ASP A 649 50.67 60.86 -41.95
C ASP A 649 50.28 61.39 -43.34
N GLY A 650 49.66 62.56 -43.35
CA GLY A 650 49.34 63.29 -44.57
C GLY A 650 50.62 63.86 -45.21
N THR A 651 50.65 63.93 -46.53
CA THR A 651 51.70 64.69 -47.23
C THR A 651 51.06 65.85 -47.99
N GLU A 652 51.85 66.71 -48.62
CA GLU A 652 51.32 67.77 -49.51
C GLU A 652 50.38 67.23 -50.62
N VAL A 653 50.42 65.92 -50.91
CA VAL A 653 49.65 65.27 -51.98
C VAL A 653 48.81 64.08 -51.53
N THR A 654 48.79 63.73 -50.24
CA THR A 654 48.00 62.60 -49.71
C THR A 654 47.32 62.98 -48.41
N ASP A 655 46.04 62.64 -48.27
CA ASP A 655 45.28 62.86 -47.05
C ASP A 655 45.79 61.96 -45.91
N HIS A 656 45.70 62.46 -44.68
CA HIS A 656 45.92 61.67 -43.47
C HIS A 656 44.98 60.46 -43.43
N VAL A 657 45.52 59.29 -43.09
CA VAL A 657 44.74 58.06 -42.91
C VAL A 657 44.71 57.71 -41.44
N ASN A 658 43.50 57.66 -40.88
CA ASN A 658 43.31 57.28 -39.48
C ASN A 658 43.70 55.83 -39.22
N ALA A 659 44.21 55.58 -38.02
CA ALA A 659 44.42 54.24 -37.51
C ALA A 659 43.09 53.47 -37.41
N SER A 660 43.14 52.15 -37.49
CA SER A 660 41.97 51.28 -37.33
C SER A 660 42.29 49.99 -36.59
N LEU A 661 41.30 49.46 -35.88
CA LEU A 661 41.40 48.24 -35.08
C LEU A 661 40.28 47.27 -35.44
N THR A 662 40.60 46.00 -35.65
CA THR A 662 39.61 44.91 -35.74
C THR A 662 39.78 43.96 -34.56
N SER A 663 38.80 43.89 -33.66
CA SER A 663 38.79 42.90 -32.56
C SER A 663 37.36 42.59 -32.14
N ALA A 664 36.99 41.31 -32.10
CA ALA A 664 35.65 40.89 -31.67
C ALA A 664 35.35 41.29 -30.22
N ALA A 665 36.34 41.19 -29.33
CA ALA A 665 36.19 41.55 -27.93
C ALA A 665 35.92 43.04 -27.77
N VAL A 666 36.77 43.89 -28.36
CA VAL A 666 36.62 45.36 -28.28
C VAL A 666 35.32 45.81 -28.96
N SER A 667 34.94 45.24 -30.11
CA SER A 667 33.64 45.50 -30.76
C SER A 667 32.45 45.22 -29.83
N SER A 668 32.48 44.10 -29.11
CA SER A 668 31.40 43.74 -28.18
C SER A 668 31.31 44.71 -26.99
N PHE A 669 32.45 45.09 -26.40
CA PHE A 669 32.49 46.06 -25.31
C PHE A 669 32.12 47.46 -25.77
N LYS A 670 32.49 47.85 -27.00
CA LYS A 670 32.03 49.11 -27.59
C LYS A 670 30.51 49.17 -27.64
N ALA A 671 29.85 48.13 -28.13
CA ALA A 671 28.39 48.07 -28.17
C ALA A 671 27.76 48.19 -26.77
N TYR A 672 28.38 47.58 -25.76
CA TYR A 672 27.93 47.69 -24.36
C TYR A 672 28.17 49.09 -23.77
N ILE A 673 29.36 49.66 -23.93
CA ILE A 673 29.75 50.99 -23.41
C ILE A 673 28.92 52.10 -24.08
N ASP A 674 28.64 51.98 -25.38
CA ASP A 674 27.87 52.96 -26.14
C ASP A 674 26.44 53.15 -25.58
N LYS A 675 25.92 52.18 -24.83
CA LYS A 675 24.62 52.26 -24.13
C LYS A 675 24.65 53.12 -22.86
N PHE A 676 25.83 53.52 -22.39
CA PHE A 676 26.00 54.42 -21.24
C PHE A 676 26.29 55.88 -21.66
N LYS A 677 26.13 56.21 -22.94
CA LYS A 677 26.19 57.60 -23.43
C LYS A 677 25.01 58.41 -22.91
N ASP A 678 25.23 59.71 -22.70
CA ASP A 678 24.23 60.61 -22.14
C ASP A 678 22.99 60.73 -23.07
N ALA A 679 21.83 61.01 -22.50
CA ALA A 679 20.67 61.63 -23.13
C ALA A 679 20.02 62.54 -22.10
N ALA A 680 19.56 63.72 -22.54
CA ALA A 680 18.85 64.68 -21.68
C ALA A 680 17.81 63.97 -20.80
N VAL A 681 18.07 63.98 -19.48
CA VAL A 681 17.25 63.31 -18.48
C VAL A 681 15.91 64.01 -18.39
N SER A 682 14.93 63.55 -19.17
CA SER A 682 13.55 64.02 -19.13
C SER A 682 12.65 62.88 -18.62
N GLY A 683 12.65 62.67 -17.30
CA GLY A 683 11.49 62.10 -16.60
C GLY A 683 11.28 60.57 -16.65
N GLY A 684 12.33 59.75 -16.76
CA GLY A 684 12.23 58.30 -16.56
C GLY A 684 13.58 57.62 -16.77
N ASN A 685 13.84 56.49 -16.11
CA ASN A 685 15.09 55.70 -16.16
C ASN A 685 15.39 55.09 -17.54
N VAL A 686 15.36 55.89 -18.62
CA VAL A 686 15.56 55.45 -19.99
C VAL A 686 16.88 56.02 -20.51
N ARG A 687 17.78 55.12 -20.95
CA ARG A 687 18.99 55.47 -21.70
C ARG A 687 18.57 55.66 -23.15
N SER A 688 18.83 56.83 -23.74
CA SER A 688 18.51 57.10 -25.15
C SER A 688 19.75 57.61 -25.85
N VAL A 689 20.00 57.18 -27.09
CA VAL A 689 21.17 57.59 -27.86
C VAL A 689 20.74 58.66 -28.86
N THR A 690 21.32 59.87 -28.80
CA THR A 690 21.18 60.89 -29.85
C THR A 690 22.49 61.06 -30.61
N ALA A 691 22.42 61.37 -31.91
CA ALA A 691 23.61 61.58 -32.74
C ALA A 691 24.54 62.71 -32.24
N ALA A 692 23.99 63.70 -31.53
CA ALA A 692 24.74 64.81 -30.94
C ALA A 692 25.73 64.35 -29.84
N ASN A 693 25.44 63.24 -29.17
CA ASN A 693 26.23 62.76 -28.04
C ASN A 693 27.37 61.83 -28.47
N ILE A 694 27.33 61.34 -29.72
CA ILE A 694 28.40 60.54 -30.34
C ILE A 694 29.62 61.41 -30.66
N GLY A 695 29.42 62.67 -31.03
CA GLY A 695 30.49 63.60 -31.40
C GLY A 695 31.14 64.36 -30.23
N ALA A 696 30.52 64.38 -29.04
CA ALA A 696 31.00 65.16 -27.90
C ALA A 696 31.69 64.34 -26.80
N GLY A 697 31.66 63.01 -26.86
CA GLY A 697 32.26 62.15 -25.83
C GLY A 697 31.61 62.25 -24.43
N THR A 698 30.39 62.78 -24.33
CA THR A 698 29.69 62.98 -23.05
C THR A 698 29.03 61.68 -22.57
N TYR A 699 29.61 61.05 -21.55
CA TYR A 699 29.05 59.88 -20.86
C TYR A 699 28.35 60.29 -19.57
N ILE A 700 27.51 59.40 -19.05
CA ILE A 700 27.08 59.49 -17.66
C ILE A 700 28.34 59.51 -16.78
N SER A 701 28.41 60.45 -15.85
CA SER A 701 29.50 60.52 -14.87
C SER A 701 29.63 59.18 -14.13
N GLY A 702 30.81 58.55 -14.20
CA GLY A 702 31.09 57.29 -13.50
C GLY A 702 31.29 56.04 -14.38
N VAL A 703 31.45 56.15 -15.69
CA VAL A 703 31.93 55.05 -16.56
C VAL A 703 33.46 55.10 -16.68
N THR A 704 34.13 54.00 -16.33
CA THR A 704 35.58 53.83 -16.46
C THR A 704 35.88 52.51 -17.16
N PHE A 705 36.80 52.51 -18.12
CA PHE A 705 37.23 51.30 -18.82
C PHE A 705 38.72 51.33 -19.13
N SER A 706 39.32 50.14 -19.17
CA SER A 706 40.68 49.86 -19.65
C SER A 706 40.63 48.49 -20.32
N ILE A 707 40.84 48.47 -21.64
CA ILE A 707 40.72 47.26 -22.46
C ILE A 707 42.03 47.07 -23.26
N GLY A 708 42.82 46.10 -22.84
CA GLY A 708 44.03 45.64 -23.51
C GLY A 708 43.79 44.41 -24.38
N LEU A 709 44.62 44.26 -25.41
CA LEU A 709 44.72 43.08 -26.26
C LEU A 709 46.19 42.67 -26.30
N ASP A 710 46.50 41.39 -26.01
CA ASP A 710 47.88 40.91 -25.93
C ASP A 710 48.31 40.03 -27.10
N ASN A 711 47.45 39.92 -28.14
CA ASN A 711 47.75 39.18 -29.36
C ASN A 711 47.27 39.95 -30.61
N VAL A 712 47.90 41.08 -30.90
CA VAL A 712 47.51 41.97 -32.00
C VAL A 712 48.51 41.93 -33.13
N ASP A 713 48.03 41.71 -34.35
CA ASP A 713 48.83 41.81 -35.57
C ASP A 713 48.92 43.26 -36.06
N ASN A 714 50.13 43.70 -36.41
CA ASN A 714 50.37 44.99 -37.06
C ASN A 714 50.26 44.85 -38.60
N SER A 715 49.22 45.44 -39.19
CA SER A 715 48.95 45.33 -40.64
C SER A 715 49.97 46.02 -41.54
N SER A 716 50.80 46.92 -40.98
CA SER A 716 51.89 47.59 -41.70
C SER A 716 53.11 46.69 -41.92
N THR A 717 53.19 45.56 -41.20
CA THR A 717 54.29 44.60 -41.33
C THR A 717 53.90 43.44 -42.25
N ALA A 718 54.84 42.93 -43.02
CA ALA A 718 54.60 41.86 -43.99
C ALA A 718 54.35 40.48 -43.36
N GLY A 719 54.28 40.37 -42.03
CA GLY A 719 54.04 39.13 -41.28
C GLY A 719 53.15 39.35 -40.05
N THR A 720 52.65 38.27 -39.44
CA THR A 720 51.93 38.31 -38.16
C THR A 720 52.88 38.66 -37.03
N GLU A 721 52.93 39.95 -36.68
CA GLU A 721 53.68 40.47 -35.55
C GLU A 721 52.78 40.43 -34.31
N THR A 722 52.77 39.32 -33.57
CA THR A 722 51.92 39.19 -32.37
C THR A 722 52.48 40.01 -31.22
N VAL A 723 51.95 41.22 -31.01
CA VAL A 723 52.34 42.15 -29.94
C VAL A 723 51.14 42.65 -29.13
N THR A 724 51.37 43.45 -28.09
CA THR A 724 50.27 44.06 -27.34
C THR A 724 49.75 45.30 -28.06
N LEU A 725 48.44 45.54 -28.03
CA LEU A 725 47.86 46.77 -28.58
C LEU A 725 48.49 48.02 -27.96
N ALA A 726 48.76 47.98 -26.66
CA ALA A 726 49.42 49.07 -25.95
C ALA A 726 50.77 49.45 -26.57
N SER A 727 51.58 48.46 -26.97
CA SER A 727 52.86 48.72 -27.63
C SER A 727 52.69 49.35 -29.01
N LEU A 728 51.66 48.95 -29.77
CA LEU A 728 51.37 49.50 -31.09
C LEU A 728 50.83 50.93 -31.01
N LEU A 729 49.91 51.22 -30.08
CA LEU A 729 49.42 52.58 -29.85
C LEU A 729 50.54 53.52 -29.41
N THR A 730 51.46 53.06 -28.55
CA THR A 730 52.63 53.86 -28.15
C THR A 730 53.61 54.10 -29.30
N ALA A 731 53.73 53.16 -30.24
CA ALA A 731 54.62 53.30 -31.40
C ALA A 731 54.05 54.17 -32.52
N ASP A 732 52.72 54.30 -32.61
CA ASP A 732 52.02 55.06 -33.65
C ASP A 732 51.96 56.55 -33.31
N THR A 733 53.07 57.25 -33.59
CA THR A 733 53.21 58.68 -33.37
C THR A 733 52.28 59.51 -34.25
N ASP A 734 51.96 59.04 -35.44
CA ASP A 734 51.12 59.73 -36.42
C ASP A 734 49.66 59.75 -35.92
N ALA A 735 49.19 58.63 -35.35
CA ALA A 735 47.88 58.59 -34.68
C ALA A 735 47.83 59.44 -33.40
N ALA A 736 48.97 59.61 -32.71
CA ALA A 736 49.08 60.48 -31.53
C ALA A 736 49.20 61.97 -31.91
N ALA A 737 49.67 62.29 -33.10
CA ALA A 737 49.79 63.65 -33.62
C ALA A 737 48.49 64.15 -34.28
N GLY A 738 47.63 63.25 -34.75
CA GLY A 738 46.36 63.62 -35.37
C GLY A 738 46.56 64.12 -36.81
N ALA A 739 45.52 64.72 -37.39
CA ALA A 739 45.56 65.24 -38.76
C ALA A 739 46.25 66.61 -38.85
N ASP A 740 46.51 67.27 -37.72
CA ASP A 740 47.22 68.55 -37.63
C ASP A 740 48.74 68.43 -37.40
N ASP A 741 49.25 67.19 -37.31
CA ASP A 741 50.65 66.83 -37.05
C ASP A 741 51.24 67.49 -35.78
N ASN A 742 50.38 67.81 -34.80
CA ASN A 742 50.77 68.51 -33.60
C ASN A 742 50.37 67.74 -32.33
N ALA A 743 51.26 66.82 -31.96
CA ALA A 743 51.13 66.01 -30.74
C ALA A 743 50.79 66.86 -29.50
N GLY A 744 49.55 66.73 -29.00
CA GLY A 744 49.13 67.29 -27.72
C GLY A 744 47.97 68.30 -27.75
N VAL A 745 47.37 68.60 -28.90
CA VAL A 745 46.13 69.38 -28.99
C VAL A 745 44.96 68.39 -28.99
N THR A 746 44.13 68.40 -27.95
CA THR A 746 43.25 67.26 -27.58
C THR A 746 42.07 66.97 -28.52
N THR A 747 41.99 67.56 -29.71
CA THR A 747 40.80 67.48 -30.56
C THR A 747 40.84 66.43 -31.67
N ASP A 748 42.02 65.97 -32.09
CA ASP A 748 42.18 65.02 -33.20
C ASP A 748 43.13 63.84 -32.94
N ASN A 749 43.80 63.78 -31.77
CA ASN A 749 44.55 62.60 -31.32
C ASN A 749 43.69 61.32 -31.33
N GLN A 750 44.16 60.27 -31.99
CA GLN A 750 43.44 58.99 -32.12
C GLN A 750 43.82 57.98 -31.03
N ASN A 751 44.99 58.16 -30.39
CA ASN A 751 45.44 57.37 -29.26
C ASN A 751 46.20 58.23 -28.22
N ASN A 752 46.32 57.73 -26.99
CA ASN A 752 47.17 58.32 -25.95
C ASN A 752 48.29 57.37 -25.44
N GLY A 753 48.45 56.21 -26.07
CA GLY A 753 49.35 55.13 -25.66
C GLY A 753 48.82 54.30 -24.49
N GLY A 754 49.13 53.00 -24.47
CA GLY A 754 48.62 52.07 -23.44
C GLY A 754 47.34 51.35 -23.86
N ASP A 755 46.53 50.89 -22.88
CA ASP A 755 45.28 50.19 -23.16
C ASP A 755 44.17 51.14 -23.63
N ILE A 756 43.15 50.64 -24.34
CA ILE A 756 41.98 51.42 -24.72
C ILE A 756 41.29 51.94 -23.46
N ASN A 757 41.42 53.24 -23.20
CA ASN A 757 40.90 53.90 -22.01
C ASN A 757 40.13 55.19 -22.32
N THR A 758 40.19 55.63 -23.58
CA THR A 758 39.41 56.75 -24.11
C THR A 758 38.40 56.30 -25.15
N TYR A 759 37.42 57.16 -25.43
CA TYR A 759 36.44 56.89 -26.47
C TYR A 759 37.02 57.00 -27.88
N LEU A 760 38.00 57.88 -28.09
CA LEU A 760 38.68 58.02 -29.39
C LEU A 760 39.38 56.70 -29.74
N GLU A 761 40.08 56.09 -28.79
CA GLU A 761 40.68 54.76 -28.96
C GLU A 761 39.63 53.66 -29.16
N LEU A 762 38.52 53.71 -28.41
CA LEU A 762 37.42 52.76 -28.59
C LEU A 762 36.78 52.91 -29.99
N SER A 763 36.84 54.09 -30.59
CA SER A 763 36.30 54.37 -31.93
C SER A 763 37.20 53.91 -33.08
N LEU A 764 38.46 53.53 -32.80
CA LEU A 764 39.35 52.85 -33.77
C LEU A 764 38.75 51.56 -34.30
N VAL A 765 37.88 50.93 -33.51
CA VAL A 765 37.07 49.80 -33.93
C VAL A 765 35.92 50.30 -34.79
N SER A 766 36.15 50.32 -36.10
CA SER A 766 35.11 50.66 -37.08
C SER A 766 34.09 49.54 -37.16
N ALA A 767 32.81 49.91 -37.24
CA ALA A 767 31.76 48.96 -37.57
C ALA A 767 32.06 48.39 -38.95
N THR A 768 32.12 47.06 -39.04
CA THR A 768 32.20 46.24 -40.26
C THR A 768 31.82 47.03 -41.51
N ALA A 769 32.75 47.18 -42.45
CA ALA A 769 32.45 47.70 -43.77
C ALA A 769 31.38 46.83 -44.44
N THR A 770 30.12 47.25 -44.37
CA THR A 770 29.11 46.82 -45.33
C THR A 770 29.57 47.34 -46.68
N SER A 771 29.99 46.42 -47.56
CA SER A 771 30.34 46.74 -48.94
C SER A 771 29.18 47.49 -49.61
N VAL A 772 29.32 48.80 -49.75
CA VAL A 772 28.58 49.55 -50.76
C VAL A 772 29.28 49.26 -52.07
N THR A 773 28.82 48.23 -52.79
CA THR A 773 29.13 48.07 -54.21
C THR A 773 28.43 49.21 -54.94
N GLY A 774 29.18 50.25 -55.26
CA GLY A 774 28.76 51.24 -56.23
C GLY A 774 28.67 50.62 -57.63
N SER A 775 27.57 50.92 -58.30
CA SER A 775 27.49 51.04 -59.76
C SER A 775 26.99 52.45 -60.07
#